data_AF-A0A3M6XWQ7-F1
#
_entry.id   AF-A0A3M6XWQ7-F1
#
_cell.length_a   1.000
_cell.length_b   1.000
_cell.length_c   1.000
_cell.angle_alpha   90.00
_cell.angle_beta   90.00
_cell.angle_gamma   90.00
#
_symmetry.space_group_name_H-M   'P 1'
#
loop_
_entity.id
_entity.type
_entity.pdbx_description
1 polymer ?
#
loop_
_entity_poly.entity_id
_entity_poly.type
_entity_poly.pdbx_seq_one_letter_code
_entity_poly.pdbx_strand_id
1 'polypeptide(L)'
;TQLYTSVFDPDLELENYVVTGAPYSGAVALYRSEDRVFSYRSAQTAKSSIDIYSCAGKLIRQIPWDRGTIKAAGWSEDERLLVVTEDGTVRSYADLQDDFTPFNLGHGAEDHGVVSCRFWSNGFVALLGNNSLVAVTRYDEPRPQLLASAPSEDVVSWTVIPPEYTSSRSVEVLLALRKTVFVVDAAECEDRGLEAGPFRHIQVSPNGKFVALYTDDGKVWVIGSDFQERYSEYNTRSKTPPKDLQWCGDNAVVLAWEDEVHLLGPNGAADNWEYNSFIHLLPDIDGIRVLSGEVCEFIQKVSDPTFEVFRLGSTHPASVLLDAIDQLDKKSPKADDNVQMIRPHLDEAVDVCVRAAGQEYSIHWQKQLLKAASFGKSVLDLYNSDDFVDMTEALRVLNAVRFYEIGLPLSYEQYIRLTPERLVQRLVNRQEYLLALKISEYLRLPIDKIYVHWARQKVRSSSTDEDSICEEIVQKLNGTRGISFEEVARAAYDEGRGGLAAELLEHEPRAGKQVPLLLNIGEETIALDKAIESGDTDLVFYVLLNLKKKTQLSSFFRTINSRPVATAIVESSAMDQDKELLKDLYYQDDRRLDGSNLLLSEALDASDLGPSTDKLKMAAKLLRDSKEYAPQVTALEEAQKLLRFQEAYEKDLDDRFVGLSVNQTMSKLIRAGHAKRAQKVQSEFKVSEKTYWWTRLRALVSKRDWRELEDLSKVRKSPIGWEPFFNEIIGAGNTKVAALFIPKCTALTSAERIEMWVKCGMIAKAGEEALKAKNRDALEELRAQASGQARLEIDRMISQLQKGRSVDSNTINTVHNFNIVDFSKDPDFGWTSTTMADFSKIPASAKLQPRPFNAHVDDAKLQHMKELLKLSPIGPAVWENTSKNQGDNLMSSTERRFGMRRDWLSNAKDHWLNKFDWRKHEDYINSFPQYTVPITDDGITIDVHFMALFSEKPDAVPIAFYHGWPGSFLEFLKIFELLRKRYSPKDLPFHVVAPSLPGYGYSSGPPVDVDYSIQKAASVMNQLMIGLGFESGYLAQGGDLGSFISRIQAASYESCKSMHLNFCPVPAEVMKSQTEMDQVEAKAAPRGQEFSKTGFAYAMEHGTRTGTIGLVLSSSPLAMLSWIGEKFLEWSDQDPSLEDILESVSLYWLTDTFSRGIYPYREVVKSDRPPPAYVEKPSGYSFFPYELAPVPKSWAAATCNLVSYNQHTSGGHFAAMEKPEELLSDVEDWVKKVWKGAKL
;
A
#
# COMPACT_ATOMS: atom_id res chain seq x y z
N THR A 1 44.87 22.35 14.92
CA THR A 1 45.42 21.02 14.59
C THR A 1 46.03 21.05 13.22
N GLN A 2 47.33 20.84 13.10
CA GLN A 2 48.00 20.69 11.80
C GLN A 2 47.58 19.33 11.20
N LEU A 3 47.06 19.33 9.96
CA LEU A 3 46.55 18.13 9.29
C LEU A 3 47.58 17.57 8.28
N TYR A 4 48.05 18.44 7.40
CA TYR A 4 48.98 18.09 6.32
C TYR A 4 50.06 19.18 6.13
N THR A 5 51.19 18.77 5.55
CA THR A 5 52.38 19.59 5.27
C THR A 5 52.86 19.32 3.85
N SER A 6 53.50 20.31 3.22
CA SER A 6 53.89 20.27 1.80
C SER A 6 52.68 19.98 0.91
N VAL A 7 51.59 20.72 1.13
CA VAL A 7 50.28 20.43 0.54
C VAL A 7 50.34 20.56 -0.98
N PHE A 8 50.82 21.71 -1.48
CA PHE A 8 50.91 21.96 -2.91
C PHE A 8 52.35 21.93 -3.41
N ASP A 9 52.51 21.80 -4.73
CA ASP A 9 53.79 21.99 -5.40
C ASP A 9 54.28 23.44 -5.16
N PRO A 10 55.55 23.68 -4.80
CA PRO A 10 56.09 25.02 -4.60
C PRO A 10 55.94 25.97 -5.81
N ASP A 11 55.78 25.45 -7.04
CA ASP A 11 55.52 26.27 -8.23
C ASP A 11 54.04 26.76 -8.33
N LEU A 12 53.14 26.30 -7.45
CA LEU A 12 51.71 26.71 -7.43
C LEU A 12 51.46 27.93 -6.55
N GLU A 13 51.53 29.12 -7.17
CA GLU A 13 51.28 30.42 -6.54
C GLU A 13 49.79 30.64 -6.18
N LEU A 14 49.33 30.08 -5.04
CA LEU A 14 47.94 30.09 -4.55
C LEU A 14 47.28 31.47 -4.40
N GLU A 15 48.06 32.54 -4.31
CA GLU A 15 47.59 33.94 -4.31
C GLU A 15 46.83 34.30 -5.60
N ASN A 16 47.25 33.71 -6.72
CA ASN A 16 46.65 33.92 -8.04
C ASN A 16 45.31 33.17 -8.25
N TYR A 17 44.83 32.45 -7.24
CA TYR A 17 43.64 31.60 -7.35
C TYR A 17 42.51 32.06 -6.40
N VAL A 18 41.28 31.77 -6.82
CA VAL A 18 40.13 31.66 -5.94
C VAL A 18 40.02 30.20 -5.52
N VAL A 19 39.92 29.97 -4.22
CA VAL A 19 39.91 28.65 -3.59
C VAL A 19 38.54 28.45 -2.96
N THR A 20 37.88 27.33 -3.26
CA THR A 20 36.57 26.98 -2.68
C THR A 20 36.55 25.51 -2.27
N GLY A 21 36.21 25.24 -1.02
CA GLY A 21 36.27 23.90 -0.41
C GLY A 21 34.89 23.29 -0.22
N ALA A 22 34.75 22.01 -0.51
CA ALA A 22 33.54 21.26 -0.23
C ALA A 22 33.37 21.06 1.30
N PRO A 23 32.13 21.12 1.81
CA PRO A 23 31.84 20.93 3.24
C PRO A 23 32.17 19.50 3.69
N TYR A 24 32.28 19.30 5.01
CA TYR A 24 32.69 18.03 5.62
C TYR A 24 34.08 17.63 5.12
N SER A 25 35.08 18.52 5.27
CA SER A 25 36.48 18.25 4.88
C SER A 25 36.68 17.72 3.45
N GLY A 26 35.84 18.15 2.50
CA GLY A 26 35.82 17.63 1.13
C GLY A 26 36.91 18.20 0.20
N ALA A 27 36.73 17.98 -1.10
CA ALA A 27 37.62 18.44 -2.17
C ALA A 27 37.74 19.97 -2.22
N VAL A 28 38.81 20.47 -2.82
CA VAL A 28 39.09 21.91 -2.96
C VAL A 28 39.25 22.25 -4.43
N ALA A 29 38.43 23.16 -4.95
CA ALA A 29 38.53 23.65 -6.32
C ALA A 29 39.29 24.98 -6.36
N LEU A 30 40.26 25.04 -7.28
CA LEU A 30 41.10 26.19 -7.59
C LEU A 30 40.74 26.68 -8.99
N TYR A 31 40.44 27.96 -9.15
CA TYR A 31 40.28 28.60 -10.46
C TYR A 31 40.82 30.04 -10.43
N ARG A 32 41.10 30.62 -11.59
CA ARG A 32 41.56 32.01 -11.71
C ARG A 32 40.36 32.92 -11.98
N SER A 33 40.20 33.98 -11.19
CA SER A 33 39.22 35.04 -11.44
C SER A 33 39.81 36.07 -12.41
N GLU A 34 39.07 36.42 -13.45
CA GLU A 34 39.50 37.39 -14.46
C GLU A 34 39.50 38.84 -13.92
N ASP A 35 38.83 39.08 -12.79
CA ASP A 35 38.81 40.37 -12.08
C ASP A 35 40.10 40.64 -11.27
N ARG A 36 41.06 39.70 -11.24
CA ARG A 36 42.39 39.85 -10.60
C ARG A 36 43.51 39.98 -11.63
N VAL A 37 44.45 40.89 -11.38
CA VAL A 37 45.62 41.13 -12.26
C VAL A 37 46.79 40.24 -11.85
N PHE A 38 47.18 39.32 -12.73
CA PHE A 38 48.27 38.35 -12.48
C PHE A 38 49.57 38.72 -13.21
N SER A 39 50.71 38.26 -12.69
CA SER A 39 52.01 38.46 -13.36
C SER A 39 52.18 37.51 -14.55
N TYR A 40 52.41 38.05 -15.75
CA TYR A 40 52.48 37.26 -16.98
C TYR A 40 53.85 36.57 -17.14
N ARG A 41 53.88 35.24 -17.00
CA ARG A 41 55.03 34.38 -17.37
C ARG A 41 54.79 33.71 -18.74
N SER A 42 55.88 33.31 -19.40
CA SER A 42 55.92 33.21 -20.86
C SER A 42 55.58 31.85 -21.49
N ALA A 43 55.10 31.93 -22.73
CA ALA A 43 55.19 30.90 -23.78
C ALA A 43 54.44 29.56 -23.62
N GLN A 44 53.89 29.21 -22.45
CA GLN A 44 52.76 28.29 -22.38
C GLN A 44 51.47 29.10 -22.29
N THR A 45 50.56 28.91 -23.25
CA THR A 45 49.18 29.38 -23.14
C THR A 45 48.49 28.54 -22.06
N ALA A 46 48.52 29.02 -20.82
CA ALA A 46 47.72 28.47 -19.74
C ALA A 46 46.24 28.58 -20.15
N LYS A 47 45.67 27.46 -20.61
CA LYS A 47 44.22 27.35 -20.82
C LYS A 47 43.55 27.58 -19.46
N SER A 48 42.42 28.27 -19.44
CA SER A 48 41.65 28.36 -18.20
C SER A 48 41.20 26.96 -17.79
N SER A 49 41.20 26.69 -16.50
CA SER A 49 40.83 25.40 -15.92
C SER A 49 40.26 25.60 -14.52
N ILE A 50 39.55 24.57 -14.06
CA ILE A 50 39.19 24.41 -12.65
C ILE A 50 39.90 23.16 -12.16
N ASP A 51 40.86 23.34 -11.27
CA ASP A 51 41.75 22.30 -10.78
C ASP A 51 41.23 21.83 -9.41
N ILE A 52 40.86 20.55 -9.28
CA ILE A 52 40.21 19.98 -8.09
C ILE A 52 41.21 19.09 -7.35
N TYR A 53 41.46 19.42 -6.08
CA TYR A 53 42.46 18.81 -5.21
C TYR A 53 41.83 18.16 -3.96
N SER A 54 42.56 17.24 -3.32
CA SER A 54 42.28 16.81 -1.95
C SER A 54 42.77 17.87 -0.94
N CYS A 55 42.38 17.76 0.35
CA CYS A 55 42.94 18.64 1.39
C CYS A 55 44.45 18.42 1.64
N ALA A 56 45.02 17.32 1.11
CA ALA A 56 46.46 17.04 1.10
C ALA A 56 47.12 17.37 -0.26
N GLY A 57 46.43 18.14 -1.12
CA GLY A 57 46.96 18.65 -2.39
C GLY A 57 47.28 17.60 -3.47
N LYS A 58 46.77 16.37 -3.32
CA LYS A 58 46.66 15.40 -4.43
C LYS A 58 45.66 15.96 -5.45
N LEU A 59 46.09 16.21 -6.69
CA LEU A 59 45.19 16.56 -7.79
C LEU A 59 44.25 15.37 -8.07
N ILE A 60 42.93 15.64 -8.08
CA ILE A 60 41.87 14.67 -8.33
C ILE A 60 41.37 14.78 -9.78
N ARG A 61 41.14 16.02 -10.26
CA ARG A 61 40.64 16.33 -11.60
C ARG A 61 41.16 17.70 -12.05
N GLN A 62 41.37 17.88 -13.34
CA GLN A 62 41.50 19.20 -13.96
C GLN A 62 40.42 19.31 -15.04
N ILE A 63 39.48 20.24 -14.87
CA ILE A 63 38.39 20.50 -15.81
C ILE A 63 38.85 21.62 -16.76
N PRO A 64 39.02 21.38 -18.07
CA PRO A 64 39.34 22.43 -19.03
C PRO A 64 38.19 23.43 -19.16
N TRP A 65 38.50 24.73 -19.21
CA TRP A 65 37.49 25.78 -19.21
C TRP A 65 37.62 26.75 -20.39
N ASP A 66 36.57 26.80 -21.21
CA ASP A 66 36.41 27.65 -22.39
C ASP A 66 35.03 28.34 -22.45
N ARG A 67 34.30 28.38 -21.33
CA ARG A 67 32.83 28.51 -21.30
C ARG A 67 32.30 29.85 -20.76
N GLY A 68 33.09 30.91 -20.91
CA GLY A 68 32.80 32.26 -20.39
C GLY A 68 33.37 32.51 -18.99
N THR A 69 33.32 33.77 -18.54
CA THR A 69 33.91 34.22 -17.27
C THR A 69 33.19 33.61 -16.06
N ILE A 70 33.96 32.92 -15.19
CA ILE A 70 33.45 32.36 -13.92
C ILE A 70 33.28 33.50 -12.91
N LYS A 71 32.07 33.69 -12.37
CA LYS A 71 31.79 34.68 -11.32
C LYS A 71 31.63 34.05 -9.94
N ALA A 72 31.27 32.78 -9.86
CA ALA A 72 31.28 32.04 -8.61
C ALA A 72 31.44 30.53 -8.84
N ALA A 73 32.07 29.86 -7.87
CA ALA A 73 32.07 28.40 -7.77
C ALA A 73 31.85 27.98 -6.32
N GLY A 74 31.08 26.92 -6.11
CA GLY A 74 30.69 26.42 -4.79
C GLY A 74 30.31 24.96 -4.82
N TRP A 75 30.00 24.39 -3.65
CA TRP A 75 29.86 22.95 -3.46
C TRP A 75 28.55 22.57 -2.78
N SER A 76 28.00 21.42 -3.14
CA SER A 76 26.95 20.76 -2.37
C SER A 76 27.51 19.88 -1.24
N GLU A 77 26.65 19.46 -0.32
CA GLU A 77 26.99 18.43 0.69
C GLU A 77 27.46 17.10 0.05
N ASP A 78 26.97 16.79 -1.15
CA ASP A 78 27.32 15.60 -1.94
C ASP A 78 28.64 15.71 -2.73
N GLU A 79 29.48 16.72 -2.46
CA GLU A 79 30.75 16.96 -3.17
C GLU A 79 30.55 17.15 -4.70
N ARG A 80 29.41 17.74 -5.10
CA ARG A 80 29.18 18.23 -6.48
C ARG A 80 29.65 19.67 -6.60
N LEU A 81 30.33 20.01 -7.69
CA LEU A 81 30.84 21.35 -7.96
C LEU A 81 29.86 22.13 -8.83
N LEU A 82 29.40 23.28 -8.33
CA LEU A 82 28.54 24.23 -9.04
C LEU A 82 29.40 25.39 -9.54
N VAL A 83 29.34 25.68 -10.85
CA VAL A 83 30.05 26.82 -11.47
C VAL A 83 29.04 27.74 -12.14
N VAL A 84 29.09 29.03 -11.79
CA VAL A 84 28.18 30.08 -12.30
C VAL A 84 28.98 31.08 -13.14
N THR A 85 28.55 31.28 -14.39
CA THR A 85 29.14 32.26 -15.32
C THR A 85 28.39 33.60 -15.32
N GLU A 86 29.04 34.65 -15.83
CA GLU A 86 28.53 36.02 -15.85
C GLU A 86 27.14 36.15 -16.52
N ASP A 87 26.87 35.34 -17.54
CA ASP A 87 25.58 35.25 -18.25
C ASP A 87 24.43 34.64 -17.43
N GLY A 88 24.69 34.10 -16.24
CA GLY A 88 23.72 33.36 -15.45
C GLY A 88 23.56 31.89 -15.86
N THR A 89 24.40 31.36 -16.75
CA THR A 89 24.50 29.91 -16.97
C THR A 89 25.19 29.25 -15.78
N VAL A 90 24.62 28.12 -15.32
CA VAL A 90 25.10 27.33 -14.20
C VAL A 90 25.42 25.91 -14.67
N ARG A 91 26.54 25.36 -14.21
CA ARG A 91 27.00 24.02 -14.58
C ARG A 91 27.27 23.21 -13.31
N SER A 92 26.52 22.13 -13.13
CA SER A 92 26.62 21.21 -11.99
C SER A 92 27.42 19.97 -12.37
N TYR A 93 28.68 19.90 -11.95
CA TYR A 93 29.58 18.77 -12.14
C TYR A 93 29.36 17.74 -11.04
N ALA A 94 28.88 16.55 -11.42
CA ALA A 94 28.70 15.41 -10.53
C ALA A 94 29.92 14.47 -10.59
N ASP A 95 30.05 13.62 -9.57
CA ASP A 95 31.01 12.51 -9.51
C ASP A 95 32.49 12.86 -9.75
N LEU A 96 32.86 14.15 -9.66
CA LEU A 96 34.19 14.70 -9.97
C LEU A 96 34.71 14.32 -11.37
N GLN A 97 33.80 14.16 -12.32
CA GLN A 97 34.08 13.93 -13.75
C GLN A 97 33.87 15.23 -14.57
N ASP A 98 34.17 15.18 -15.86
CA ASP A 98 34.05 16.32 -16.78
C ASP A 98 32.60 16.55 -17.29
N ASP A 99 31.70 15.59 -17.00
CA ASP A 99 30.26 15.67 -17.23
C ASP A 99 29.59 16.69 -16.30
N PHE A 100 28.57 17.38 -16.81
CA PHE A 100 27.84 18.39 -16.06
C PHE A 100 26.39 18.50 -16.52
N THR A 101 25.49 18.82 -15.58
CA THR A 101 24.11 19.24 -15.89
C THR A 101 24.06 20.76 -15.97
N PRO A 102 23.72 21.35 -17.14
CA PRO A 102 23.52 22.79 -17.26
C PRO A 102 22.11 23.22 -16.86
N PHE A 103 22.00 24.44 -16.31
CA PHE A 103 20.77 25.22 -16.25
C PHE A 103 21.09 26.73 -16.32
N ASN A 104 20.09 27.59 -16.32
CA ASN A 104 20.25 29.05 -16.41
C ASN A 104 19.37 29.71 -15.33
N LEU A 105 19.84 30.80 -14.74
CA LEU A 105 19.15 31.53 -13.67
C LEU A 105 17.88 32.27 -14.11
N GLY A 106 17.78 32.66 -15.39
CA GLY A 106 16.69 33.48 -15.91
C GLY A 106 16.62 34.87 -15.26
N HIS A 107 15.41 35.41 -15.14
CA HIS A 107 15.09 36.64 -14.38
C HIS A 107 15.98 37.87 -14.69
N GLY A 108 16.50 37.98 -15.92
CA GLY A 108 17.36 39.09 -16.35
C GLY A 108 18.85 38.91 -16.07
N ALA A 109 19.32 37.71 -15.67
CA ALA A 109 20.74 37.44 -15.46
C ALA A 109 21.59 37.66 -16.74
N GLU A 110 21.04 37.34 -17.91
CA GLU A 110 21.68 37.55 -19.22
C GLU A 110 21.83 39.05 -19.57
N ASP A 111 20.90 39.91 -19.13
CA ASP A 111 20.89 41.35 -19.40
C ASP A 111 21.72 42.16 -18.39
N HIS A 112 21.80 41.70 -17.13
CA HIS A 112 22.37 42.44 -16.00
C HIS A 112 23.68 41.86 -15.45
N GLY A 113 24.01 40.62 -15.81
CA GLY A 113 25.19 39.91 -15.33
C GLY A 113 25.08 39.41 -13.89
N VAL A 114 25.67 38.26 -13.60
CA VAL A 114 25.90 37.78 -12.23
C VAL A 114 27.11 38.48 -11.62
N VAL A 115 26.93 39.12 -10.47
CA VAL A 115 28.01 39.79 -9.72
C VAL A 115 28.70 38.82 -8.78
N SER A 116 27.92 38.03 -8.02
CA SER A 116 28.45 37.06 -7.05
C SER A 116 27.37 36.07 -6.60
N CYS A 117 27.76 34.97 -5.95
CA CYS A 117 26.85 34.00 -5.35
C CYS A 117 27.19 33.69 -3.88
N ARG A 118 26.23 33.08 -3.18
CA ARG A 118 26.37 32.49 -1.84
C ARG A 118 25.72 31.11 -1.82
N PHE A 119 26.51 30.08 -1.54
CA PHE A 119 26.10 28.68 -1.56
C PHE A 119 25.89 28.14 -0.14
N TRP A 120 25.00 27.16 0.00
CA TRP A 120 24.89 26.27 1.15
C TRP A 120 24.73 24.81 0.66
N SER A 121 24.60 23.88 1.60
CA SER A 121 24.57 22.42 1.39
C SER A 121 23.73 21.94 0.20
N ASN A 122 22.59 22.60 -0.03
CA ASN A 122 21.56 22.17 -0.98
C ASN A 122 21.11 23.23 -2.00
N GLY A 123 21.62 24.46 -1.94
CA GLY A 123 21.21 25.54 -2.84
C GLY A 123 22.12 26.77 -2.79
N PHE A 124 21.78 27.82 -3.54
CA PHE A 124 22.50 29.09 -3.54
C PHE A 124 21.59 30.28 -3.89
N VAL A 125 22.08 31.48 -3.62
CA VAL A 125 21.54 32.73 -4.19
C VAL A 125 22.61 33.36 -5.09
N ALA A 126 22.18 33.98 -6.19
CA ALA A 126 22.98 34.83 -7.05
C ALA A 126 22.50 36.30 -6.95
N LEU A 127 23.45 37.23 -6.84
CA LEU A 127 23.22 38.67 -6.92
C LEU A 127 23.53 39.16 -8.34
N LEU A 128 22.58 39.85 -8.97
CA LEU A 128 22.71 40.40 -10.32
C LEU A 128 23.14 41.88 -10.30
N GLY A 129 23.68 42.39 -11.42
CA GLY A 129 24.18 43.77 -11.56
C GLY A 129 23.14 44.89 -11.43
N ASN A 130 21.86 44.55 -11.23
CA ASN A 130 20.75 45.46 -10.96
C ASN A 130 20.21 45.33 -9.51
N ASN A 131 20.96 44.71 -8.60
CA ASN A 131 20.58 44.30 -7.24
C ASN A 131 19.45 43.26 -7.11
N SER A 132 19.01 42.63 -8.21
CA SER A 132 18.07 41.50 -8.12
C SER A 132 18.76 40.27 -7.53
N LEU A 133 18.04 39.53 -6.69
CA LEU A 133 18.49 38.30 -6.05
C LEU A 133 17.72 37.11 -6.62
N VAL A 134 18.44 36.12 -7.17
CA VAL A 134 17.85 34.90 -7.72
C VAL A 134 18.27 33.70 -6.86
N ALA A 135 17.31 33.08 -6.19
CA ALA A 135 17.50 31.92 -5.34
C ALA A 135 17.28 30.59 -6.11
N VAL A 136 18.14 29.62 -5.89
CA VAL A 136 18.02 28.23 -6.36
C VAL A 136 18.11 27.33 -5.13
N THR A 137 16.96 26.87 -4.63
CA THR A 137 16.87 26.21 -3.31
C THR A 137 17.19 24.71 -3.31
N ARG A 138 17.34 24.09 -4.49
CA ARG A 138 17.70 22.67 -4.67
C ARG A 138 18.59 22.49 -5.90
N TYR A 139 19.61 21.62 -5.81
CA TYR A 139 20.51 21.32 -6.94
C TYR A 139 20.00 20.24 -7.90
N ASP A 140 19.22 19.25 -7.45
CA ASP A 140 18.73 18.16 -8.34
C ASP A 140 17.60 18.61 -9.28
N GLU A 141 16.72 19.48 -8.78
CA GLU A 141 15.68 20.18 -9.55
C GLU A 141 15.89 21.69 -9.39
N PRO A 142 16.81 22.29 -10.16
CA PRO A 142 17.08 23.71 -10.07
C PRO A 142 15.88 24.51 -10.60
N ARG A 143 15.20 25.22 -9.70
CA ARG A 143 14.07 26.11 -10.01
C ARG A 143 14.41 27.53 -9.55
N PRO A 144 15.03 28.37 -10.39
CA PRO A 144 15.40 29.75 -10.03
C PRO A 144 14.18 30.61 -9.71
N GLN A 145 14.20 31.27 -8.56
CA GLN A 145 13.14 32.16 -8.06
C GLN A 145 13.72 33.54 -7.78
N LEU A 146 13.09 34.57 -8.33
CA LEU A 146 13.39 35.97 -8.00
C LEU A 146 12.85 36.28 -6.59
N LEU A 147 13.69 36.82 -5.71
CA LEU A 147 13.31 37.27 -4.37
C LEU A 147 12.69 38.68 -4.40
N ALA A 148 12.25 39.18 -3.25
CA ALA A 148 11.71 40.53 -3.12
C ALA A 148 12.71 41.61 -3.59
N SER A 149 12.19 42.72 -4.12
CA SER A 149 13.02 43.78 -4.71
C SER A 149 13.82 44.54 -3.66
N ALA A 150 15.14 44.34 -3.65
CA ALA A 150 16.07 45.09 -2.81
C ALA A 150 16.20 46.56 -3.26
N PRO A 151 16.65 47.48 -2.37
CA PRO A 151 16.95 48.86 -2.74
C PRO A 151 18.05 48.96 -3.82
N SER A 152 17.94 49.95 -4.71
CA SER A 152 18.90 50.23 -5.78
C SER A 152 20.14 50.99 -5.28
N GLU A 153 20.70 50.62 -4.14
CA GLU A 153 21.91 51.21 -3.56
C GLU A 153 23.07 50.20 -3.58
N ASP A 154 24.32 50.67 -3.64
CA ASP A 154 25.48 49.80 -3.79
C ASP A 154 25.59 48.77 -2.64
N VAL A 155 25.58 47.48 -2.98
CA VAL A 155 25.73 46.37 -2.02
C VAL A 155 27.18 46.32 -1.53
N VAL A 156 27.40 46.65 -0.25
CA VAL A 156 28.75 46.69 0.33
C VAL A 156 29.26 45.29 0.65
N SER A 157 28.40 44.47 1.26
CA SER A 157 28.64 43.05 1.50
C SER A 157 27.33 42.31 1.71
N TRP A 158 27.32 40.99 1.53
CA TRP A 158 26.11 40.19 1.70
C TRP A 158 26.40 38.71 2.00
N THR A 159 25.41 38.06 2.60
CA THR A 159 25.38 36.62 2.92
C THR A 159 23.94 36.10 2.99
N VAL A 160 23.74 34.82 3.30
CA VAL A 160 22.42 34.15 3.35
C VAL A 160 22.22 33.37 4.65
N ILE A 161 20.97 33.28 5.11
CA ILE A 161 20.52 32.31 6.13
C ILE A 161 19.82 31.17 5.37
N PRO A 162 20.37 29.94 5.40
CA PRO A 162 19.74 28.79 4.73
C PRO A 162 18.32 28.47 5.23
N PRO A 163 17.40 27.96 4.38
CA PRO A 163 16.01 27.67 4.73
C PRO A 163 15.76 26.70 5.91
N GLU A 164 16.79 26.01 6.36
CA GLU A 164 16.75 25.09 7.51
C GLU A 164 16.91 25.80 8.87
N TYR A 165 17.34 27.07 8.85
CA TYR A 165 17.47 27.92 10.05
C TYR A 165 16.50 29.10 10.09
N THR A 166 15.69 29.35 9.05
CA THR A 166 14.71 30.44 9.01
C THR A 166 13.35 30.00 9.54
N SER A 167 12.61 30.92 10.18
CA SER A 167 11.26 30.62 10.68
C SER A 167 10.23 30.47 9.56
N SER A 168 10.46 31.14 8.43
CA SER A 168 9.68 31.08 7.20
C SER A 168 9.86 29.76 6.43
N ARG A 169 11.00 29.07 6.62
CA ARG A 169 11.53 28.04 5.71
C ARG A 169 11.75 28.53 4.26
N SER A 170 11.86 29.84 4.05
CA SER A 170 12.40 30.48 2.84
C SER A 170 13.90 30.79 3.04
N VAL A 171 14.64 31.09 1.97
CA VAL A 171 16.01 31.62 2.11
C VAL A 171 15.93 33.11 2.42
N GLU A 172 16.58 33.54 3.49
CA GLU A 172 16.70 34.95 3.86
C GLU A 172 18.09 35.46 3.46
N VAL A 173 18.16 36.64 2.83
CA VAL A 173 19.40 37.24 2.32
C VAL A 173 19.69 38.51 3.10
N LEU A 174 20.90 38.61 3.66
CA LEU A 174 21.33 39.75 4.44
C LEU A 174 22.19 40.68 3.55
N LEU A 175 21.66 41.86 3.20
CA LEU A 175 22.33 42.86 2.36
C LEU A 175 22.81 44.05 3.21
N ALA A 176 24.12 44.28 3.31
CA ALA A 176 24.67 45.47 3.93
C ALA A 176 24.65 46.67 2.98
N LEU A 177 23.79 47.66 3.25
CA LEU A 177 23.60 48.86 2.44
C LEU A 177 23.92 50.13 3.25
N ARG A 178 24.93 50.88 2.81
CA ARG A 178 25.48 52.13 3.41
C ARG A 178 25.79 52.12 4.91
N LYS A 179 24.78 52.03 5.77
CA LYS A 179 24.87 52.05 7.24
C LYS A 179 24.19 50.86 7.92
N THR A 180 23.24 50.22 7.25
CA THR A 180 22.33 49.23 7.83
C THR A 180 22.46 47.88 7.12
N VAL A 181 21.70 46.89 7.59
CA VAL A 181 21.50 45.59 6.95
C VAL A 181 20.01 45.42 6.65
N PHE A 182 19.70 45.10 5.40
CA PHE A 182 18.37 44.67 4.99
C PHE A 182 18.29 43.14 5.02
N VAL A 183 17.13 42.60 5.40
CA VAL A 183 16.76 41.20 5.16
C VAL A 183 15.84 41.15 3.96
N VAL A 184 16.12 40.26 3.00
CA VAL A 184 15.32 40.04 1.79
C VAL A 184 14.92 38.57 1.74
N ASP A 185 13.63 38.28 1.56
CA ASP A 185 13.11 36.92 1.43
C ASP A 185 12.26 36.79 0.14
N ALA A 186 11.47 35.73 0.01
CA ALA A 186 10.61 35.51 -1.17
C ALA A 186 9.38 36.46 -1.26
N ALA A 187 9.06 37.20 -0.19
CA ALA A 187 7.87 38.06 -0.09
C ALA A 187 8.19 39.52 0.25
N GLU A 188 9.17 39.77 1.13
CA GLU A 188 9.44 41.12 1.65
C GLU A 188 10.93 41.50 1.75
N CYS A 189 11.17 42.80 1.92
CA CYS A 189 12.49 43.38 2.14
C CYS A 189 12.40 44.39 3.28
N GLU A 190 13.03 44.08 4.42
CA GLU A 190 12.97 44.86 5.65
C GLU A 190 14.34 45.45 6.03
N ASP A 191 14.36 46.71 6.48
CA ASP A 191 15.53 47.33 7.10
C ASP A 191 15.60 46.93 8.59
N ARG A 192 16.75 46.42 9.06
CA ARG A 192 16.97 46.08 10.48
C ARG A 192 17.47 47.27 11.32
N GLY A 193 17.61 48.46 10.74
CA GLY A 193 17.80 49.72 11.45
C GLY A 193 19.17 49.90 12.15
N LEU A 194 20.22 49.25 11.65
CA LEU A 194 21.57 49.43 12.20
C LEU A 194 22.17 50.77 11.72
N GLU A 195 22.76 51.55 12.63
CA GLU A 195 23.34 52.87 12.29
C GLU A 195 24.88 52.89 12.13
N ALA A 196 25.54 51.72 12.21
CA ALA A 196 26.99 51.59 12.41
C ALA A 196 27.81 51.11 11.20
N GLY A 197 27.18 50.87 10.06
CA GLY A 197 27.88 50.56 8.80
C GLY A 197 28.58 51.78 8.17
N PRO A 198 29.32 51.58 7.06
CA PRO A 198 29.23 50.40 6.19
C PRO A 198 29.86 49.14 6.79
N PHE A 199 29.17 48.01 6.60
CA PHE A 199 29.68 46.70 6.96
C PHE A 199 30.38 46.07 5.75
N ARG A 200 31.71 45.94 5.79
CA ARG A 200 32.53 45.37 4.70
C ARG A 200 32.43 43.85 4.61
N HIS A 201 32.10 43.19 5.72
CA HIS A 201 31.87 41.75 5.76
C HIS A 201 30.65 41.49 6.65
N ILE A 202 29.85 40.50 6.25
CA ILE A 202 28.71 39.98 6.97
C ILE A 202 28.71 38.46 6.80
N GLN A 203 28.64 37.70 7.89
CA GLN A 203 28.60 36.24 7.82
C GLN A 203 27.77 35.63 8.95
N VAL A 204 26.89 34.70 8.59
CA VAL A 204 25.99 33.98 9.50
C VAL A 204 26.72 32.76 10.10
N SER A 205 26.44 32.43 11.35
CA SER A 205 27.00 31.24 12.02
C SER A 205 26.47 29.93 11.39
N PRO A 206 27.21 28.80 11.46
CA PRO A 206 26.76 27.52 10.88
C PRO A 206 25.45 26.94 11.46
N ASN A 207 24.95 27.52 12.56
CA ASN A 207 23.68 27.17 13.20
C ASN A 207 22.55 28.20 12.96
N GLY A 208 22.81 29.25 12.17
CA GLY A 208 21.86 30.32 11.81
C GLY A 208 21.50 31.32 12.91
N LYS A 209 22.06 31.21 14.12
CA LYS A 209 21.64 32.01 15.30
C LYS A 209 22.34 33.35 15.46
N PHE A 210 23.52 33.51 14.87
CA PHE A 210 24.37 34.69 15.05
C PHE A 210 24.83 35.26 13.72
N VAL A 211 25.06 36.57 13.69
CA VAL A 211 25.63 37.28 12.55
C VAL A 211 26.87 38.03 13.02
N ALA A 212 27.98 37.83 12.32
CA ALA A 212 29.22 38.58 12.50
C ALA A 212 29.30 39.70 11.44
N LEU A 213 29.58 40.92 11.89
CA LEU A 213 29.61 42.13 11.06
C LEU A 213 30.94 42.86 11.23
N TYR A 214 31.64 43.16 10.12
CA TYR A 214 32.87 43.96 10.14
C TYR A 214 32.60 45.41 9.70
N THR A 215 32.82 46.39 10.57
CA THR A 215 32.58 47.82 10.30
C THR A 215 33.76 48.52 9.62
N ASP A 216 33.49 49.64 8.96
CA ASP A 216 34.51 50.52 8.37
C ASP A 216 35.55 51.03 9.39
N ASP A 217 35.15 51.24 10.66
CA ASP A 217 36.05 51.69 11.75
C ASP A 217 36.90 50.57 12.40
N GLY A 218 36.95 49.39 11.78
CA GLY A 218 37.83 48.29 12.17
C GLY A 218 37.34 47.47 13.36
N LYS A 219 36.03 47.25 13.47
CA LYS A 219 35.42 46.45 14.54
C LYS A 219 34.67 45.26 13.99
N VAL A 220 34.69 44.18 14.75
CA VAL A 220 33.76 43.05 14.60
C VAL A 220 32.67 43.17 15.65
N TRP A 221 31.42 43.08 15.22
CA TRP A 221 30.25 42.92 16.09
C TRP A 221 29.71 41.51 15.91
N VAL A 222 29.33 40.85 17.01
CA VAL A 222 28.51 39.64 16.96
C VAL A 222 27.13 39.95 17.53
N ILE A 223 26.10 39.72 16.74
CA ILE A 223 24.68 39.95 17.06
C ILE A 223 23.87 38.66 16.90
N GLY A 224 22.67 38.62 17.48
CA GLY A 224 21.66 37.63 17.12
C GLY A 224 21.18 37.81 15.67
N SER A 225 20.75 36.73 15.00
CA SER A 225 20.14 36.80 13.66
C SER A 225 18.75 37.43 13.64
N ASP A 226 18.16 37.66 14.82
CA ASP A 226 16.98 38.52 15.02
C ASP A 226 17.31 40.02 15.08
N PHE A 227 18.61 40.38 15.07
CA PHE A 227 19.15 41.73 15.22
C PHE A 227 18.81 42.44 16.55
N GLN A 228 18.29 41.73 17.56
CA GLN A 228 17.85 42.35 18.83
C GLN A 228 18.98 42.49 19.86
N GLU A 229 19.82 41.46 20.02
CA GLU A 229 20.92 41.44 20.99
C GLU A 229 22.29 41.54 20.32
N ARG A 230 23.22 42.25 20.97
CA ARG A 230 24.63 42.37 20.57
C ARG A 230 25.54 41.75 21.63
N TYR A 231 26.08 40.59 21.33
CA TYR A 231 26.85 39.74 22.26
C TYR A 231 28.31 40.17 22.43
N SER A 232 28.94 40.72 21.39
CA SER A 232 30.31 41.25 21.50
C SER A 232 30.61 42.39 20.53
N GLU A 233 31.58 43.22 20.90
CA GLU A 233 32.26 44.21 20.06
C GLU A 233 33.77 44.05 20.29
N TYR A 234 34.53 43.84 19.23
CA TYR A 234 36.00 43.72 19.26
C TYR A 234 36.61 44.68 18.22
N ASN A 235 37.66 45.41 18.57
CA ASN A 235 38.38 46.30 17.64
C ASN A 235 39.69 45.65 17.23
N THR A 236 39.88 45.43 15.92
CA THR A 236 41.05 44.71 15.37
C THR A 236 42.34 45.52 15.39
N ARG A 237 42.23 46.85 15.58
CA ARG A 237 43.32 47.84 15.53
C ARG A 237 44.05 47.94 14.19
N SER A 238 43.68 47.12 13.20
CA SER A 238 44.18 47.24 11.84
C SER A 238 43.53 48.42 11.10
N LYS A 239 44.24 48.94 10.09
CA LYS A 239 43.73 49.95 9.16
C LYS A 239 43.33 49.36 7.81
N THR A 240 43.74 48.13 7.53
CA THR A 240 43.29 47.34 6.37
C THR A 240 42.12 46.45 6.81
N PRO A 241 41.01 46.41 6.06
CA PRO A 241 40.01 45.38 6.29
C PRO A 241 40.63 43.99 6.05
N PRO A 242 40.09 42.93 6.68
CA PRO A 242 40.51 41.58 6.39
C PRO A 242 40.19 41.22 4.93
N LYS A 243 40.90 40.23 4.39
CA LYS A 243 40.59 39.58 3.12
C LYS A 243 39.27 38.79 3.24
N ASP A 244 39.06 38.12 4.38
CA ASP A 244 37.91 37.26 4.62
C ASP A 244 37.48 37.27 6.10
N LEU A 245 36.19 36.99 6.34
CA LEU A 245 35.58 36.84 7.66
C LEU A 245 34.67 35.61 7.64
N GLN A 246 35.00 34.61 8.46
CA GLN A 246 34.30 33.34 8.54
C GLN A 246 34.01 32.95 9.99
N TRP A 247 33.21 31.90 10.19
CA TRP A 247 32.99 31.29 11.51
C TRP A 247 33.85 30.05 11.71
N CYS A 248 34.28 29.82 12.95
CA CYS A 248 34.98 28.62 13.39
C CYS A 248 34.07 27.87 14.36
N GLY A 249 33.31 26.89 13.84
CA GLY A 249 32.15 26.36 14.56
C GLY A 249 31.08 27.45 14.74
N ASP A 250 30.28 27.38 15.81
CA ASP A 250 29.19 28.34 16.08
C ASP A 250 29.46 29.32 17.23
N ASN A 251 30.67 29.31 17.78
CA ASN A 251 31.04 30.06 18.98
C ASN A 251 32.23 31.02 18.83
N ALA A 252 32.87 31.08 17.64
CA ALA A 252 33.99 31.98 17.36
C ALA A 252 34.01 32.46 15.91
N VAL A 253 34.53 33.67 15.69
CA VAL A 253 34.67 34.33 14.39
C VAL A 253 36.14 34.43 14.02
N VAL A 254 36.49 34.16 12.77
CA VAL A 254 37.86 34.22 12.25
C VAL A 254 37.99 35.31 11.20
N LEU A 255 39.03 36.12 11.32
CA LEU A 255 39.47 37.09 10.34
C LEU A 255 40.77 36.62 9.71
N ALA A 256 40.91 36.75 8.39
CA ALA A 256 42.16 36.50 7.68
C ALA A 256 42.61 37.74 6.90
N TRP A 257 43.90 38.05 6.95
CA TRP A 257 44.59 38.94 6.02
C TRP A 257 45.34 38.08 4.97
N GLU A 258 46.52 38.49 4.53
CA GLU A 258 47.31 37.73 3.53
C GLU A 258 48.12 36.61 4.21
N ASP A 259 48.65 36.90 5.39
CA ASP A 259 49.55 36.08 6.21
C ASP A 259 49.13 35.99 7.71
N GLU A 260 48.24 36.86 8.20
CA GLU A 260 47.74 36.86 9.58
C GLU A 260 46.32 36.29 9.73
N VAL A 261 46.07 35.49 10.77
CA VAL A 261 44.75 35.02 11.22
C VAL A 261 44.46 35.54 12.63
N HIS A 262 43.30 36.17 12.85
CA HIS A 262 42.79 36.49 14.19
C HIS A 262 41.54 35.65 14.50
N LEU A 263 41.58 34.85 15.56
CA LEU A 263 40.41 34.14 16.11
C LEU A 263 39.79 34.98 17.24
N LEU A 264 38.50 35.29 17.10
CA LEU A 264 37.70 36.05 18.07
C LEU A 264 36.70 35.12 18.75
N GLY A 265 36.92 34.84 20.04
CA GLY A 265 36.04 34.03 20.87
C GLY A 265 34.95 34.85 21.59
N PRO A 266 34.11 34.19 22.41
CA PRO A 266 33.09 34.84 23.21
C PRO A 266 33.67 35.90 24.15
N ASN A 267 32.85 36.90 24.50
CA ASN A 267 33.20 38.00 25.42
C ASN A 267 34.40 38.86 24.98
N GLY A 268 34.80 38.80 23.70
CA GLY A 268 35.93 39.60 23.16
C GLY A 268 37.31 39.03 23.48
N ALA A 269 37.41 37.76 23.86
CA ALA A 269 38.69 37.04 23.84
C ALA A 269 39.21 36.95 22.40
N ALA A 270 40.52 37.09 22.20
CA ALA A 270 41.15 37.00 20.88
C ALA A 270 42.53 36.35 20.97
N ASP A 271 42.89 35.61 19.92
CA ASP A 271 44.22 35.02 19.72
C ASP A 271 44.63 35.15 18.24
N ASN A 272 45.94 35.25 17.97
CA ASN A 272 46.49 35.65 16.68
C ASN A 272 47.57 34.65 16.20
N TRP A 273 47.58 34.32 14.91
CA TRP A 273 48.57 33.44 14.28
C TRP A 273 49.13 34.04 12.98
N GLU A 274 50.45 33.91 12.82
CA GLU A 274 51.24 34.39 11.68
C GLU A 274 51.63 33.18 10.79
N TYR A 275 51.53 33.31 9.47
CA TYR A 275 51.84 32.27 8.48
C TYR A 275 52.91 32.73 7.46
N ASN A 276 53.75 31.81 6.98
CA ASN A 276 54.83 32.15 6.02
C ASN A 276 54.36 32.34 4.56
N SER A 277 53.09 32.06 4.26
CA SER A 277 52.56 32.03 2.88
C SER A 277 51.06 32.32 2.84
N PHE A 278 50.58 32.75 1.66
CA PHE A 278 49.22 33.27 1.47
C PHE A 278 48.14 32.27 1.89
N ILE A 279 47.30 32.67 2.85
CA ILE A 279 46.27 31.81 3.46
C ILE A 279 44.90 31.93 2.78
N HIS A 280 44.12 30.85 2.77
CA HIS A 280 42.70 30.86 2.45
C HIS A 280 41.89 30.14 3.55
N LEU A 281 40.73 30.68 3.89
CA LEU A 281 39.82 30.11 4.88
C LEU A 281 38.77 29.22 4.20
N LEU A 282 38.54 28.03 4.78
CA LEU A 282 37.56 27.06 4.31
C LEU A 282 36.70 26.61 5.50
N PRO A 283 35.52 27.23 5.73
CA PRO A 283 34.67 26.92 6.89
C PRO A 283 34.02 25.54 6.81
N ASP A 284 33.85 24.91 7.97
CA ASP A 284 33.09 23.68 8.16
C ASP A 284 32.12 23.83 9.35
N ILE A 285 31.29 22.81 9.60
CA ILE A 285 30.20 22.83 10.60
C ILE A 285 30.64 23.01 12.06
N ASP A 286 31.90 22.69 12.37
CA ASP A 286 32.47 22.46 13.70
C ASP A 286 33.81 23.18 13.91
N GLY A 287 34.33 23.81 12.87
CA GLY A 287 35.62 24.48 12.85
C GLY A 287 35.89 25.15 11.52
N ILE A 288 37.15 25.43 11.23
CA ILE A 288 37.59 26.05 9.98
C ILE A 288 38.93 25.46 9.53
N ARG A 289 39.03 25.11 8.26
CA ARG A 289 40.30 24.75 7.63
C ARG A 289 41.03 26.02 7.21
N VAL A 290 42.31 26.14 7.58
CA VAL A 290 43.24 27.15 7.05
C VAL A 290 44.14 26.43 6.05
N LEU A 291 44.18 26.94 4.81
CA LEU A 291 44.91 26.34 3.71
C LEU A 291 45.92 27.33 3.14
N SER A 292 47.18 26.93 3.09
CA SER A 292 48.27 27.65 2.40
C SER A 292 49.03 26.70 1.47
N GLY A 293 50.11 27.17 0.84
CA GLY A 293 50.97 26.30 0.02
C GLY A 293 51.68 25.24 0.86
N GLU A 294 52.10 25.61 2.07
CA GLU A 294 52.91 24.78 2.96
C GLU A 294 52.07 23.87 3.88
N VAL A 295 50.91 24.34 4.37
CA VAL A 295 50.13 23.64 5.40
C VAL A 295 48.63 23.62 5.14
N CYS A 296 47.99 22.54 5.59
CA CYS A 296 46.56 22.47 5.80
C CYS A 296 46.33 22.23 7.28
N GLU A 297 45.62 23.15 7.94
CA GLU A 297 45.33 23.10 9.38
C GLU A 297 43.82 23.15 9.60
N PHE A 298 43.37 22.64 10.75
CA PHE A 298 41.99 22.72 11.21
C PHE A 298 41.93 23.33 12.60
N ILE A 299 41.20 24.43 12.72
CA ILE A 299 40.98 25.18 13.95
C ILE A 299 39.53 24.90 14.38
N GLN A 300 39.33 24.47 15.62
CA GLN A 300 38.03 24.13 16.19
C GLN A 300 38.02 24.47 17.68
N LYS A 301 36.83 24.58 18.30
CA LYS A 301 36.73 24.55 19.76
C LYS A 301 37.29 23.21 20.27
N VAL A 302 38.15 23.24 21.30
CA VAL A 302 38.54 22.01 22.00
C VAL A 302 37.28 21.37 22.59
N SER A 303 37.05 20.08 22.29
CA SER A 303 35.87 19.37 22.79
C SER A 303 35.88 19.28 24.32
N ASP A 304 34.70 19.32 24.95
CA ASP A 304 34.62 19.27 26.41
C ASP A 304 35.19 17.93 26.97
N PRO A 305 34.97 16.74 26.35
CA PRO A 305 35.67 15.51 26.74
C PRO A 305 37.20 15.56 26.59
N THR A 306 37.72 16.13 25.50
CA THR A 306 39.18 16.36 25.32
C THR A 306 39.70 17.26 26.45
N PHE A 307 38.99 18.34 26.77
CA PHE A 307 39.37 19.29 27.81
C PHE A 307 39.34 18.65 29.21
N GLU A 308 38.32 17.87 29.54
CA GLU A 308 38.21 17.14 30.81
C GLU A 308 39.35 16.16 31.03
N VAL A 309 39.79 15.45 29.99
CA VAL A 309 40.91 14.50 30.09
C VAL A 309 42.27 15.20 30.13
N PHE A 310 42.52 16.18 29.25
CA PHE A 310 43.88 16.71 29.01
C PHE A 310 44.20 18.08 29.64
N ARG A 311 43.25 18.81 30.24
CA ARG A 311 43.55 20.08 30.91
C ARG A 311 44.61 19.90 32.02
N LEU A 312 45.54 20.84 32.11
CA LEU A 312 46.61 20.79 33.11
C LEU A 312 46.04 20.79 34.53
N GLY A 313 46.40 19.77 35.32
CA GLY A 313 45.88 19.57 36.67
C GLY A 313 44.45 19.05 36.75
N SER A 314 43.92 18.41 35.70
CA SER A 314 42.58 17.81 35.76
C SER A 314 42.45 16.78 36.87
N THR A 315 41.39 16.89 37.67
CA THR A 315 40.96 15.88 38.65
C THR A 315 39.77 15.06 38.13
N HIS A 316 39.53 15.05 36.82
CA HIS A 316 38.39 14.35 36.23
C HIS A 316 38.60 12.82 36.25
N PRO A 317 37.58 11.99 36.54
CA PRO A 317 37.71 10.53 36.55
C PRO A 317 38.39 9.94 35.30
N ALA A 318 38.03 10.44 34.12
CA ALA A 318 38.64 10.03 32.84
C ALA A 318 40.15 10.35 32.74
N SER A 319 40.60 11.47 33.32
CA SER A 319 42.02 11.85 33.37
C SER A 319 42.82 10.92 34.29
N VAL A 320 42.22 10.55 35.44
CA VAL A 320 42.80 9.58 36.38
C VAL A 320 42.83 8.17 35.77
N LEU A 321 41.82 7.79 34.99
CA LEU A 321 41.78 6.52 34.25
C LEU A 321 42.87 6.45 33.16
N LEU A 322 43.22 7.59 32.55
CA LEU A 322 44.34 7.70 31.61
C LEU A 322 45.71 7.59 32.30
N ASP A 323 45.92 8.24 33.46
CA ASP A 323 47.12 8.00 34.28
C ASP A 323 47.19 6.55 34.76
N ALA A 324 46.07 5.92 35.13
CA ALA A 324 46.05 4.52 35.54
C ALA A 324 46.62 3.57 34.46
N ILE A 325 46.44 3.89 33.16
CA ILE A 325 47.08 3.15 32.05
C ILE A 325 48.59 3.39 31.98
N ASP A 326 49.06 4.63 32.16
CA ASP A 326 50.49 4.94 32.20
C ASP A 326 51.18 4.28 33.42
N GLN A 327 50.51 4.28 34.59
CA GLN A 327 50.93 3.52 35.76
C GLN A 327 50.95 2.00 35.47
N LEU A 328 49.95 1.46 34.76
CA LEU A 328 49.86 0.04 34.41
C LEU A 328 50.98 -0.40 33.46
N ASP A 329 51.29 0.38 32.43
CA ASP A 329 52.41 0.14 31.52
C ASP A 329 53.76 0.22 32.24
N LYS A 330 53.87 1.11 33.24
CA LYS A 330 55.01 1.19 34.18
C LYS A 330 55.02 0.07 35.23
N LYS A 331 54.01 -0.81 35.25
CA LYS A 331 53.82 -1.92 36.22
C LYS A 331 53.77 -1.43 37.67
N SER A 332 53.25 -0.22 37.87
CA SER A 332 53.08 0.45 39.15
C SER A 332 51.79 -0.03 39.83
N PRO A 333 51.78 -0.37 41.13
CA PRO A 333 50.55 -0.75 41.84
C PRO A 333 49.53 0.39 41.88
N LYS A 334 49.97 1.64 41.68
CA LYS A 334 49.12 2.83 41.57
C LYS A 334 48.04 2.75 40.49
N ALA A 335 48.19 1.85 39.51
CA ALA A 335 47.13 1.61 38.53
C ALA A 335 45.82 1.12 39.20
N ASP A 336 45.91 0.26 40.21
CA ASP A 336 44.74 -0.17 40.99
C ASP A 336 44.31 0.93 41.97
N ASP A 337 45.25 1.57 42.68
CA ASP A 337 44.93 2.70 43.59
C ASP A 337 44.09 3.78 42.89
N ASN A 338 44.49 4.17 41.67
CA ASN A 338 43.77 5.14 40.83
C ASN A 338 42.37 4.64 40.44
N VAL A 339 42.23 3.37 40.04
CA VAL A 339 40.94 2.79 39.63
C VAL A 339 40.00 2.63 40.82
N GLN A 340 40.47 2.18 41.98
CA GLN A 340 39.64 2.11 43.20
C GLN A 340 39.21 3.52 43.66
N MET A 341 40.05 4.54 43.48
CA MET A 341 39.71 5.94 43.81
C MET A 341 38.55 6.48 42.96
N ILE A 342 38.49 6.15 41.67
CA ILE A 342 37.43 6.62 40.75
C ILE A 342 36.26 5.63 40.58
N ARG A 343 36.31 4.47 41.25
CA ARG A 343 35.34 3.38 41.09
C ARG A 343 33.85 3.78 41.11
N PRO A 344 33.40 4.78 41.91
CA PRO A 344 32.00 5.23 41.89
C PRO A 344 31.55 5.95 40.61
N HIS A 345 32.47 6.40 39.76
CA HIS A 345 32.24 7.16 38.51
C HIS A 345 33.10 6.58 37.35
N LEU A 346 33.36 5.27 37.39
CA LEU A 346 34.25 4.59 36.43
C LEU A 346 33.57 4.36 35.08
N ASP A 347 32.25 4.24 35.07
CA ASP A 347 31.39 4.29 33.89
C ASP A 347 31.52 5.64 33.14
N GLU A 348 31.32 6.77 33.85
CA GLU A 348 31.52 8.11 33.29
C GLU A 348 32.97 8.31 32.79
N ALA A 349 33.95 7.79 33.53
CA ALA A 349 35.37 7.84 33.12
C ALA A 349 35.64 7.09 31.81
N VAL A 350 34.98 5.94 31.58
CA VAL A 350 35.07 5.17 30.34
C VAL A 350 34.39 5.93 29.20
N ASP A 351 33.16 6.42 29.40
CA ASP A 351 32.37 7.11 28.37
C ASP A 351 33.01 8.44 27.92
N VAL A 352 33.64 9.17 28.84
CA VAL A 352 34.42 10.37 28.49
C VAL A 352 35.70 10.01 27.75
N CYS A 353 36.41 8.93 28.12
CA CYS A 353 37.55 8.44 27.34
C CYS A 353 37.16 7.98 25.92
N VAL A 354 36.03 7.29 25.74
CA VAL A 354 35.51 6.90 24.42
C VAL A 354 35.18 8.14 23.59
N ARG A 355 34.42 9.10 24.14
CA ARG A 355 34.04 10.32 23.41
C ARG A 355 35.24 11.21 23.08
N ALA A 356 36.21 11.35 24.00
CA ALA A 356 37.46 12.06 23.74
C ALA A 356 38.27 11.40 22.61
N ALA A 357 38.31 10.06 22.54
CA ALA A 357 39.02 9.36 21.47
C ALA A 357 38.53 9.72 20.07
N GLY A 358 37.22 9.92 19.88
CA GLY A 358 36.63 10.36 18.60
C GLY A 358 37.09 11.75 18.15
N GLN A 359 37.28 12.65 19.11
CA GLN A 359 37.63 14.06 18.87
C GLN A 359 39.13 14.25 18.56
N GLU A 360 39.97 13.27 18.92
CA GLU A 360 41.41 13.31 18.65
C GLU A 360 41.77 12.95 17.20
N TYR A 361 42.67 13.74 16.62
CA TYR A 361 43.34 13.42 15.35
C TYR A 361 44.60 12.58 15.54
N SER A 362 45.20 12.60 16.74
CA SER A 362 46.40 11.83 17.04
C SER A 362 46.09 10.35 17.25
N ILE A 363 46.55 9.50 16.34
CA ILE A 363 46.45 8.02 16.44
C ILE A 363 47.11 7.49 17.74
N HIS A 364 48.06 8.23 18.33
CA HIS A 364 48.60 7.92 19.64
C HIS A 364 47.55 8.11 20.74
N TRP A 365 46.94 9.31 20.82
CA TRP A 365 45.98 9.63 21.88
C TRP A 365 44.69 8.83 21.75
N GLN A 366 44.14 8.67 20.54
CA GLN A 366 43.02 7.76 20.27
C GLN A 366 43.25 6.37 20.89
N LYS A 367 44.44 5.78 20.68
CA LYS A 367 44.78 4.45 21.20
C LYS A 367 44.94 4.44 22.71
N GLN A 368 45.50 5.48 23.32
CA GLN A 368 45.63 5.54 24.79
C GLN A 368 44.27 5.73 25.47
N LEU A 369 43.40 6.58 24.91
CA LEU A 369 42.05 6.82 25.41
C LEU A 369 41.17 5.57 25.28
N LEU A 370 41.19 4.88 24.13
CA LEU A 370 40.50 3.59 23.96
C LEU A 370 41.08 2.49 24.85
N LYS A 371 42.39 2.50 25.13
CA LYS A 371 43.02 1.58 26.08
C LYS A 371 42.57 1.85 27.52
N ALA A 372 42.46 3.11 27.91
CA ALA A 372 41.93 3.54 29.21
C ALA A 372 40.46 3.15 29.39
N ALA A 373 39.62 3.42 28.38
CA ALA A 373 38.24 2.98 28.33
C ALA A 373 38.10 1.45 28.43
N SER A 374 38.89 0.69 27.64
CA SER A 374 38.89 -0.79 27.66
C SER A 374 39.30 -1.36 29.02
N PHE A 375 40.28 -0.74 29.69
CA PHE A 375 40.71 -1.13 31.04
C PHE A 375 39.65 -0.82 32.10
N GLY A 376 39.08 0.39 32.11
CA GLY A 376 37.99 0.74 33.04
C GLY A 376 36.78 -0.18 32.89
N LYS A 377 36.36 -0.42 31.64
CA LYS A 377 35.31 -1.38 31.28
C LYS A 377 35.58 -2.79 31.83
N SER A 378 36.84 -3.25 31.86
CA SER A 378 37.19 -4.58 32.37
C SER A 378 37.04 -4.75 33.90
N VAL A 379 36.76 -3.65 34.62
CA VAL A 379 36.58 -3.61 36.08
C VAL A 379 35.10 -3.34 36.46
N LEU A 380 34.23 -3.04 35.49
CA LEU A 380 32.79 -2.84 35.68
C LEU A 380 32.04 -4.18 35.57
N ASP A 381 31.18 -4.48 36.55
CA ASP A 381 30.36 -5.72 36.56
C ASP A 381 29.28 -5.73 35.47
N LEU A 382 28.78 -4.54 35.07
CA LEU A 382 27.78 -4.31 34.02
C LEU A 382 28.11 -3.00 33.29
N TYR A 383 28.32 -3.04 31.98
CA TYR A 383 28.59 -1.87 31.14
C TYR A 383 28.18 -2.16 29.68
N ASN A 384 27.42 -1.26 29.03
CA ASN A 384 27.08 -1.47 27.62
C ASN A 384 28.30 -1.18 26.74
N SER A 385 28.51 -2.00 25.72
CA SER A 385 29.75 -1.99 24.92
C SER A 385 29.61 -1.34 23.55
N ASP A 386 28.40 -0.99 23.13
CA ASP A 386 28.09 -0.58 21.77
C ASP A 386 28.84 0.70 21.38
N ASP A 387 28.68 1.80 22.13
CA ASP A 387 29.40 3.07 21.94
C ASP A 387 30.94 2.89 21.83
N PHE A 388 31.52 1.96 22.59
CA PHE A 388 32.95 1.65 22.51
C PHE A 388 33.29 0.95 21.19
N VAL A 389 32.47 0.00 20.74
CA VAL A 389 32.67 -0.70 19.47
C VAL A 389 32.50 0.27 18.31
N ASP A 390 31.38 1.00 18.26
CA ASP A 390 31.06 1.98 17.22
C ASP A 390 32.14 3.06 17.09
N MET A 391 32.68 3.55 18.21
CA MET A 391 33.81 4.47 18.22
C MET A 391 35.09 3.84 17.64
N THR A 392 35.39 2.57 17.95
CA THR A 392 36.56 1.88 17.36
C THR A 392 36.38 1.63 15.86
N GLU A 393 35.16 1.40 15.39
CA GLU A 393 34.86 1.24 13.95
C GLU A 393 34.95 2.59 13.22
N ALA A 394 34.31 3.63 13.74
CA ALA A 394 34.38 4.99 13.21
C ALA A 394 35.81 5.52 13.14
N LEU A 395 36.61 5.37 14.21
CA LEU A 395 38.01 5.79 14.22
C LEU A 395 38.88 5.00 13.23
N ARG A 396 38.55 3.73 12.95
CA ARG A 396 39.27 2.96 11.93
C ARG A 396 39.01 3.49 10.52
N VAL A 397 37.76 3.86 10.22
CA VAL A 397 37.35 4.44 8.94
C VAL A 397 37.91 5.85 8.78
N LEU A 398 37.75 6.70 9.80
CA LEU A 398 38.31 8.05 9.86
C LEU A 398 39.82 8.07 9.60
N ASN A 399 40.60 7.25 10.31
CA ASN A 399 42.05 7.21 10.11
C ASN A 399 42.48 6.69 8.73
N ALA A 400 41.64 5.90 8.05
CA ALA A 400 41.91 5.44 6.69
C ALA A 400 41.67 6.56 5.65
N VAL A 401 40.62 7.37 5.81
CA VAL A 401 40.31 8.47 4.87
C VAL A 401 41.09 9.76 5.17
N ARG A 402 41.52 9.96 6.43
CA ARG A 402 42.46 11.02 6.84
C ARG A 402 43.87 10.82 6.27
N PHE A 403 44.22 9.62 5.78
CA PHE A 403 45.55 9.34 5.21
C PHE A 403 45.82 10.21 3.97
N TYR A 404 47.06 10.70 3.80
CA TYR A 404 47.38 11.75 2.82
C TYR A 404 47.07 11.37 1.37
N GLU A 405 47.16 10.07 1.01
CA GLU A 405 46.81 9.58 -0.34
C GLU A 405 45.33 9.70 -0.67
N ILE A 406 44.46 9.86 0.34
CA ILE A 406 43.01 10.07 0.19
C ILE A 406 42.66 11.54 0.46
N GLY A 407 43.26 12.15 1.48
CA GLY A 407 43.19 13.58 1.79
C GLY A 407 41.78 14.05 2.19
N LEU A 408 41.07 13.29 3.03
CA LEU A 408 39.79 13.64 3.65
C LEU A 408 39.96 13.79 5.19
N PRO A 409 40.32 14.98 5.70
CA PRO A 409 40.64 15.21 7.11
C PRO A 409 39.40 15.31 8.04
N LEU A 410 38.35 14.54 7.76
CA LEU A 410 37.07 14.53 8.47
C LEU A 410 37.23 14.50 10.00
N SER A 411 36.49 15.36 10.70
CA SER A 411 36.27 15.22 12.15
C SER A 411 35.28 14.07 12.43
N TYR A 412 35.13 13.67 13.69
CA TYR A 412 34.10 12.69 14.06
C TYR A 412 32.68 13.26 13.88
N GLU A 413 32.47 14.53 14.24
CA GLU A 413 31.19 15.23 14.03
C GLU A 413 30.82 15.30 12.53
N GLN A 414 31.79 15.64 11.68
CA GLN A 414 31.61 15.65 10.23
C GLN A 414 31.29 14.26 9.67
N TYR A 415 31.93 13.19 10.18
CA TYR A 415 31.65 11.81 9.79
C TYR A 415 30.23 11.36 10.18
N ILE A 416 29.77 11.71 11.39
CA ILE A 416 28.41 11.38 11.85
C ILE A 416 27.35 12.13 11.03
N ARG A 417 27.56 13.43 10.72
CA ARG A 417 26.60 14.21 9.91
C ARG A 417 26.62 13.86 8.41
N LEU A 418 27.79 13.56 7.84
CA LEU A 418 27.92 13.12 6.45
C LEU A 418 27.32 11.71 6.25
N THR A 419 27.39 10.86 7.28
CA THR A 419 27.13 9.42 7.29
C THR A 419 28.15 8.56 6.53
N PRO A 420 28.34 7.28 6.93
CA PRO A 420 29.27 6.37 6.25
C PRO A 420 28.93 6.13 4.78
N GLU A 421 27.65 6.12 4.40
CA GLU A 421 27.19 5.88 3.04
C GLU A 421 27.58 7.02 2.08
N ARG A 422 27.47 8.27 2.51
CA ARG A 422 27.93 9.41 1.68
C ARG A 422 29.45 9.50 1.66
N LEU A 423 30.15 9.10 2.73
CA LEU A 423 31.61 8.94 2.69
C LEU A 423 32.04 7.90 1.66
N VAL A 424 31.38 6.73 1.63
CA VAL A 424 31.58 5.72 0.58
C VAL A 424 31.29 6.30 -0.81
N GLN A 425 30.21 7.08 -0.97
CA GLN A 425 29.92 7.76 -2.25
C GLN A 425 31.03 8.74 -2.66
N ARG A 426 31.55 9.57 -1.75
CA ARG A 426 32.70 10.47 -2.04
C ARG A 426 33.94 9.69 -2.48
N LEU A 427 34.24 8.56 -1.83
CA LEU A 427 35.34 7.68 -2.23
C LEU A 427 35.11 7.06 -3.62
N VAL A 428 33.87 6.69 -3.96
CA VAL A 428 33.49 6.20 -5.29
C VAL A 428 33.65 7.28 -6.36
N ASN A 429 33.19 8.51 -6.10
CA ASN A 429 33.34 9.66 -7.00
C ASN A 429 34.84 9.98 -7.25
N ARG A 430 35.66 9.88 -6.20
CA ARG A 430 37.14 9.99 -6.25
C ARG A 430 37.84 8.76 -6.84
N GLN A 431 37.09 7.74 -7.27
CA GLN A 431 37.57 6.48 -7.86
C GLN A 431 38.43 5.60 -6.93
N GLU A 432 38.38 5.82 -5.61
CA GLU A 432 39.07 5.04 -4.57
C GLU A 432 38.32 3.73 -4.25
N TYR A 433 37.89 3.00 -5.29
CA TYR A 433 36.97 1.86 -5.22
C TYR A 433 37.40 0.77 -4.23
N LEU A 434 38.71 0.50 -4.11
CA LEU A 434 39.24 -0.52 -3.20
C LEU A 434 39.08 -0.13 -1.72
N LEU A 435 39.16 1.17 -1.41
CA LEU A 435 38.92 1.67 -0.05
C LEU A 435 37.42 1.72 0.24
N ALA A 436 36.62 2.17 -0.73
CA ALA A 436 35.16 2.14 -0.65
C ALA A 436 34.61 0.72 -0.38
N LEU A 437 35.04 -0.29 -1.14
CA LEU A 437 34.66 -1.69 -0.92
C LEU A 437 35.04 -2.17 0.48
N LYS A 438 36.30 -1.93 0.92
CA LYS A 438 36.76 -2.35 2.25
C LYS A 438 36.00 -1.69 3.40
N ILE A 439 35.60 -0.43 3.25
CA ILE A 439 34.79 0.28 4.25
C ILE A 439 33.36 -0.28 4.27
N SER A 440 32.74 -0.50 3.10
CA SER A 440 31.41 -1.12 3.03
C SER A 440 31.40 -2.56 3.54
N GLU A 441 32.40 -3.39 3.23
CA GLU A 441 32.55 -4.74 3.78
C GLU A 441 32.69 -4.72 5.31
N TYR A 442 33.50 -3.79 5.84
CA TYR A 442 33.74 -3.65 7.27
C TYR A 442 32.48 -3.22 8.04
N LEU A 443 31.82 -2.16 7.56
CA LEU A 443 30.59 -1.59 8.13
C LEU A 443 29.30 -2.30 7.67
N ARG A 444 29.40 -3.35 6.84
CA ARG A 444 28.30 -4.14 6.26
C ARG A 444 27.30 -3.32 5.42
N LEU A 445 27.78 -2.25 4.80
CA LEU A 445 27.02 -1.37 3.91
C LEU A 445 26.85 -2.01 2.50
N PRO A 446 25.86 -1.56 1.71
CA PRO A 446 25.69 -2.04 0.33
C PRO A 446 26.91 -1.74 -0.56
N ILE A 447 27.24 -2.67 -1.45
CA ILE A 447 28.39 -2.61 -2.37
C ILE A 447 27.98 -2.50 -3.85
N ASP A 448 26.70 -2.71 -4.17
CA ASP A 448 26.12 -2.66 -5.51
C ASP A 448 26.42 -1.34 -6.24
N LYS A 449 26.19 -0.19 -5.60
CA LYS A 449 26.52 1.14 -6.17
C LYS A 449 28.00 1.30 -6.52
N ILE A 450 28.89 0.71 -5.73
CA ILE A 450 30.35 0.77 -5.95
C ILE A 450 30.70 0.02 -7.25
N TYR A 451 30.11 -1.16 -7.43
CA TYR A 451 30.27 -1.97 -8.64
C TYR A 451 29.62 -1.33 -9.87
N VAL A 452 28.40 -0.79 -9.75
CA VAL A 452 27.71 -0.09 -10.86
C VAL A 452 28.48 1.16 -11.30
N HIS A 453 28.95 1.98 -10.36
CA HIS A 453 29.77 3.15 -10.70
C HIS A 453 31.11 2.76 -11.33
N TRP A 454 31.79 1.72 -10.80
CA TRP A 454 33.00 1.17 -11.43
C TRP A 454 32.73 0.70 -12.87
N ALA A 455 31.63 -0.01 -13.12
CA ALA A 455 31.27 -0.53 -14.43
C ALA A 455 30.93 0.61 -15.41
N ARG A 456 30.13 1.61 -14.98
CA ARG A 456 29.86 2.83 -15.74
C ARG A 456 31.15 3.57 -16.11
N GLN A 457 32.08 3.74 -15.16
CA GLN A 457 33.38 4.36 -15.43
C GLN A 457 34.24 3.53 -16.40
N LYS A 458 34.22 2.20 -16.29
CA LYS A 458 34.94 1.28 -17.20
C LYS A 458 34.44 1.42 -18.65
N VAL A 459 33.12 1.47 -18.88
CA VAL A 459 32.52 1.69 -20.20
C VAL A 459 32.97 3.02 -20.81
N ARG A 460 32.98 4.08 -20.01
CA ARG A 460 33.36 5.44 -20.41
C ARG A 460 34.84 5.60 -20.73
N SER A 461 35.72 5.07 -19.88
CA SER A 461 37.17 5.33 -19.98
C SER A 461 37.95 4.28 -20.78
N SER A 462 37.36 3.14 -21.18
CA SER A 462 38.10 2.05 -21.80
C SER A 462 38.14 2.13 -23.33
N SER A 463 39.35 2.06 -23.89
CA SER A 463 39.62 2.05 -25.34
C SER A 463 39.76 0.65 -25.93
N THR A 464 39.28 -0.39 -25.25
CA THR A 464 39.20 -1.75 -25.80
C THR A 464 37.92 -1.93 -26.64
N ASP A 465 37.83 -3.05 -27.35
CA ASP A 465 36.59 -3.52 -27.99
C ASP A 465 35.44 -3.72 -26.97
N GLU A 466 34.21 -3.74 -27.49
CA GLU A 466 32.98 -3.82 -26.70
C GLU A 466 32.84 -5.19 -26.04
N ASP A 467 33.09 -6.27 -26.78
CA ASP A 467 33.06 -7.67 -26.32
C ASP A 467 33.92 -7.85 -25.04
N SER A 468 35.18 -7.41 -25.03
CA SER A 468 36.06 -7.50 -23.84
C SER A 468 35.60 -6.63 -22.67
N ILE A 469 34.91 -5.51 -22.93
CA ILE A 469 34.31 -4.67 -21.88
C ILE A 469 33.12 -5.39 -21.27
N CYS A 470 32.29 -6.04 -22.08
CA CYS A 470 31.19 -6.88 -21.62
C CYS A 470 31.72 -8.03 -20.75
N GLU A 471 32.69 -8.82 -21.25
CA GLU A 471 33.26 -9.95 -20.50
C GLU A 471 33.84 -9.53 -19.13
N GLU A 472 34.66 -8.46 -19.05
CA GLU A 472 35.24 -8.02 -17.78
C GLU A 472 34.19 -7.50 -16.79
N ILE A 473 33.16 -6.81 -17.28
CA ILE A 473 32.04 -6.32 -16.47
C ILE A 473 31.21 -7.51 -15.97
N VAL A 474 30.71 -8.36 -16.87
CA VAL A 474 29.87 -9.52 -16.53
C VAL A 474 30.62 -10.46 -15.59
N GLN A 475 31.90 -10.80 -15.85
CA GLN A 475 32.70 -11.65 -14.98
C GLN A 475 32.80 -11.11 -13.55
N LYS A 476 32.92 -9.79 -13.37
CA LYS A 476 33.12 -9.15 -12.06
C LYS A 476 31.81 -8.85 -11.33
N LEU A 477 30.70 -8.67 -12.05
CA LEU A 477 29.37 -8.45 -11.48
C LEU A 477 28.65 -9.77 -11.16
N ASN A 478 28.97 -10.86 -11.87
CA ASN A 478 28.34 -12.18 -11.68
C ASN A 478 28.38 -12.67 -10.22
N GLY A 479 27.28 -13.24 -9.76
CA GLY A 479 27.08 -13.67 -8.37
C GLY A 479 26.75 -12.56 -7.37
N THR A 480 26.96 -11.28 -7.72
CA THR A 480 26.69 -10.15 -6.82
C THR A 480 25.20 -9.78 -6.85
N ARG A 481 24.52 -9.94 -5.71
CA ARG A 481 23.06 -9.73 -5.61
C ARG A 481 22.70 -8.23 -5.67
N GLY A 482 21.59 -7.92 -6.36
CA GLY A 482 20.96 -6.60 -6.36
C GLY A 482 21.45 -5.61 -7.45
N ILE A 483 22.53 -5.95 -8.16
CA ILE A 483 23.10 -5.09 -9.21
C ILE A 483 22.11 -4.88 -10.37
N SER A 484 22.11 -3.67 -10.93
CA SER A 484 21.39 -3.35 -12.17
C SER A 484 22.38 -3.24 -13.33
N PHE A 485 22.18 -4.06 -14.36
CA PHE A 485 22.92 -3.94 -15.61
C PHE A 485 22.35 -2.81 -16.48
N GLU A 486 21.08 -2.46 -16.33
CA GLU A 486 20.44 -1.34 -17.06
C GLU A 486 21.17 0.00 -16.86
N GLU A 487 21.67 0.30 -15.66
CA GLU A 487 22.42 1.54 -15.39
C GLU A 487 23.80 1.57 -16.04
N VAL A 488 24.38 0.39 -16.32
CA VAL A 488 25.66 0.25 -17.04
C VAL A 488 25.41 0.27 -18.56
N ALA A 489 24.38 -0.42 -19.03
CA ALA A 489 23.93 -0.42 -20.42
C ALA A 489 23.47 0.97 -20.88
N ARG A 490 22.81 1.75 -20.00
CA ARG A 490 22.46 3.15 -20.26
C ARG A 490 23.72 3.99 -20.48
N ALA A 491 24.74 3.84 -19.63
CA ALA A 491 26.02 4.51 -19.85
C ALA A 491 26.71 4.06 -21.16
N ALA A 492 26.57 2.80 -21.59
CA ALA A 492 27.04 2.37 -22.90
C ALA A 492 26.26 3.05 -24.05
N TYR A 493 24.94 3.16 -23.95
CA TYR A 493 24.09 3.85 -24.92
C TYR A 493 24.38 5.35 -25.00
N ASP A 494 24.57 6.02 -23.86
CA ASP A 494 24.91 7.45 -23.79
C ASP A 494 26.28 7.75 -24.43
N GLU A 495 27.24 6.82 -24.32
CA GLU A 495 28.54 6.85 -25.01
C GLU A 495 28.46 6.37 -26.48
N GLY A 496 27.25 6.12 -27.01
CA GLY A 496 27.01 5.68 -28.39
C GLY A 496 27.28 4.19 -28.69
N ARG A 497 27.65 3.40 -27.68
CA ARG A 497 27.96 1.96 -27.77
C ARG A 497 26.69 1.10 -27.71
N GLY A 498 25.85 1.23 -28.73
CA GLY A 498 24.54 0.56 -28.80
C GLY A 498 24.60 -0.97 -28.78
N GLY A 499 25.69 -1.58 -29.27
CA GLY A 499 25.91 -3.02 -29.23
C GLY A 499 26.13 -3.51 -27.80
N LEU A 500 27.17 -2.99 -27.14
CA LEU A 500 27.45 -3.20 -25.72
C LEU A 500 26.24 -2.92 -24.82
N ALA A 501 25.43 -1.91 -25.13
CA ALA A 501 24.21 -1.60 -24.39
C ALA A 501 23.15 -2.72 -24.49
N ALA A 502 22.95 -3.31 -25.67
CA ALA A 502 22.03 -4.42 -25.86
C ALA A 502 22.55 -5.72 -25.19
N GLU A 503 23.85 -6.00 -25.30
CA GLU A 503 24.48 -7.19 -24.70
C GLU A 503 24.45 -7.15 -23.16
N LEU A 504 24.86 -6.02 -22.55
CA LEU A 504 24.75 -5.83 -21.10
C LEU A 504 23.31 -5.94 -20.60
N LEU A 505 22.32 -5.55 -21.42
CA LEU A 505 20.90 -5.71 -21.07
C LEU A 505 20.43 -7.16 -21.03
N GLU A 506 21.04 -8.11 -21.73
CA GLU A 506 20.67 -9.53 -21.60
C GLU A 506 20.90 -10.06 -20.16
N HIS A 507 21.80 -9.40 -19.41
CA HIS A 507 22.11 -9.72 -18.02
C HIS A 507 21.26 -8.96 -16.98
N GLU A 508 20.34 -8.07 -17.37
CA GLU A 508 19.38 -7.43 -16.45
C GLU A 508 18.16 -8.34 -16.21
N PRO A 509 17.96 -8.91 -15.00
CA PRO A 509 16.87 -9.85 -14.74
C PRO A 509 15.48 -9.21 -14.66
N ARG A 510 15.38 -7.87 -14.65
CA ARG A 510 14.11 -7.13 -14.55
C ARG A 510 13.67 -6.62 -15.92
N ALA A 511 12.74 -7.32 -16.56
CA ALA A 511 12.15 -6.92 -17.83
C ALA A 511 11.64 -5.46 -17.84
N GLY A 512 11.02 -5.00 -16.74
CA GLY A 512 10.55 -3.61 -16.59
C GLY A 512 11.65 -2.53 -16.62
N LYS A 513 12.92 -2.89 -16.40
CA LYS A 513 14.10 -2.02 -16.65
C LYS A 513 14.67 -2.23 -18.05
N GLN A 514 14.77 -3.49 -18.47
CA GLN A 514 15.36 -3.93 -19.75
C GLN A 514 14.58 -3.43 -20.98
N VAL A 515 13.27 -3.67 -21.00
CA VAL A 515 12.38 -3.41 -22.16
C VAL A 515 12.30 -1.94 -22.54
N PRO A 516 12.16 -0.96 -21.61
CA PRO A 516 12.19 0.46 -21.98
C PRO A 516 13.50 0.92 -22.63
N LEU A 517 14.66 0.37 -22.22
CA LEU A 517 15.94 0.74 -22.82
C LEU A 517 16.14 0.07 -24.18
N LEU A 518 15.73 -1.20 -24.37
CA LEU A 518 15.69 -1.85 -25.69
C LEU A 518 14.86 -1.05 -26.71
N LEU A 519 13.71 -0.49 -26.31
CA LEU A 519 12.87 0.36 -27.17
C LEU A 519 13.52 1.71 -27.57
N ASN A 520 14.48 2.19 -26.78
CA ASN A 520 15.28 3.39 -27.08
C ASN A 520 16.51 3.06 -27.96
N ILE A 521 17.11 1.87 -27.78
CA ILE A 521 18.16 1.33 -28.65
C ILE A 521 17.59 1.04 -30.06
N GLY A 522 16.33 0.60 -30.13
CA GLY A 522 15.63 0.27 -31.39
C GLY A 522 15.32 -1.22 -31.56
N GLU A 523 15.67 -2.05 -30.58
CA GLU A 523 15.47 -3.51 -30.60
C GLU A 523 14.04 -3.91 -30.21
N GLU A 524 13.08 -3.40 -30.98
CA GLU A 524 11.64 -3.47 -30.71
C GLU A 524 11.08 -4.91 -30.73
N THR A 525 11.75 -5.82 -31.45
CA THR A 525 11.36 -7.24 -31.47
C THR A 525 11.84 -7.94 -30.20
N ILE A 526 13.10 -7.72 -29.79
CA ILE A 526 13.67 -8.25 -28.55
C ILE A 526 12.91 -7.68 -27.34
N ALA A 527 12.55 -6.39 -27.38
CA ALA A 527 11.72 -5.74 -26.35
C ALA A 527 10.35 -6.42 -26.20
N LEU A 528 9.69 -6.82 -27.31
CA LEU A 528 8.42 -7.53 -27.26
C LEU A 528 8.58 -8.96 -26.72
N ASP A 529 9.62 -9.67 -27.16
CA ASP A 529 9.88 -11.04 -26.70
C ASP A 529 10.24 -11.06 -25.20
N LYS A 530 11.08 -10.14 -24.72
CA LYS A 530 11.41 -10.00 -23.29
C LYS A 530 10.23 -9.56 -22.43
N ALA A 531 9.33 -8.71 -22.96
CA ALA A 531 8.08 -8.40 -22.29
C ALA A 531 7.19 -9.65 -22.15
N ILE A 532 7.05 -10.45 -23.21
CA ILE A 532 6.26 -11.70 -23.17
C ILE A 532 6.88 -12.74 -22.22
N GLU A 533 8.21 -12.92 -22.24
CA GLU A 533 8.94 -13.80 -21.31
C GLU A 533 8.72 -13.43 -19.84
N SER A 534 8.50 -12.14 -19.54
CA SER A 534 8.28 -11.66 -18.17
C SER A 534 6.89 -11.95 -17.60
N GLY A 535 5.90 -12.25 -18.46
CA GLY A 535 4.49 -12.38 -18.08
C GLY A 535 3.77 -11.06 -17.73
N ASP A 536 4.48 -9.93 -17.68
CA ASP A 536 3.90 -8.60 -17.41
C ASP A 536 3.05 -8.13 -18.60
N THR A 537 1.74 -8.14 -18.40
CA THR A 537 0.74 -7.79 -19.43
C THR A 537 0.76 -6.30 -19.77
N ASP A 538 1.04 -5.43 -18.79
CA ASP A 538 1.12 -3.98 -19.00
C ASP A 538 2.41 -3.62 -19.75
N LEU A 539 3.51 -4.30 -19.46
CA LEU A 539 4.77 -4.14 -20.19
C LEU A 539 4.66 -4.62 -21.65
N VAL A 540 3.99 -5.76 -21.90
CA VAL A 540 3.67 -6.22 -23.25
C VAL A 540 2.79 -5.20 -23.98
N PHE A 541 1.74 -4.68 -23.31
CA PHE A 541 0.87 -3.67 -23.90
C PHE A 541 1.60 -2.36 -24.20
N TYR A 542 2.51 -1.91 -23.33
CA TYR A 542 3.38 -0.76 -23.56
C TYR A 542 4.25 -0.91 -24.81
N VAL A 543 4.88 -2.07 -25.02
CA VAL A 543 5.64 -2.38 -26.26
C VAL A 543 4.71 -2.36 -27.48
N LEU A 544 3.53 -2.96 -27.38
CA LEU A 544 2.56 -3.03 -28.47
C LEU A 544 2.02 -1.64 -28.87
N LEU A 545 1.77 -0.75 -27.91
CA LEU A 545 1.41 0.64 -28.18
C LEU A 545 2.54 1.43 -28.85
N ASN A 546 3.80 1.11 -28.54
CA ASN A 546 4.97 1.72 -29.19
C ASN A 546 5.09 1.22 -30.65
N LEU A 547 5.01 -0.10 -30.86
CA LEU A 547 4.99 -0.75 -32.18
C LEU A 547 3.83 -0.26 -33.07
N LYS A 548 2.59 -0.14 -32.56
CA LYS A 548 1.43 0.38 -33.32
C LYS A 548 1.62 1.85 -33.75
N LYS A 549 2.44 2.64 -33.03
CA LYS A 549 2.77 4.03 -33.39
C LYS A 549 3.91 4.14 -34.41
N LYS A 550 4.95 3.30 -34.29
CA LYS A 550 6.14 3.35 -35.16
C LYS A 550 5.98 2.60 -36.49
N THR A 551 5.22 1.50 -36.51
CA THR A 551 5.18 0.57 -37.66
C THR A 551 3.89 0.69 -38.48
N GLN A 552 3.95 0.31 -39.76
CA GLN A 552 2.76 0.19 -40.60
C GLN A 552 1.89 -0.98 -40.14
N LEU A 553 0.56 -0.80 -40.17
CA LEU A 553 -0.42 -1.73 -39.59
C LEU A 553 -0.26 -3.20 -40.05
N SER A 554 0.04 -3.42 -41.33
CA SER A 554 0.29 -4.77 -41.89
C SER A 554 1.56 -5.43 -41.33
N SER A 555 2.59 -4.64 -41.01
CA SER A 555 3.80 -5.14 -40.34
C SER A 555 3.58 -5.31 -38.83
N PHE A 556 2.80 -4.44 -38.18
CA PHE A 556 2.37 -4.62 -36.79
C PHE A 556 1.65 -5.97 -36.62
N PHE A 557 0.63 -6.22 -37.45
CA PHE A 557 -0.10 -7.50 -37.46
C PHE A 557 0.81 -8.69 -37.75
N ARG A 558 1.77 -8.58 -38.68
CA ARG A 558 2.77 -9.64 -38.93
C ARG A 558 3.66 -9.91 -37.71
N THR A 559 4.08 -8.87 -36.97
CA THR A 559 4.93 -9.02 -35.79
C THR A 559 4.20 -9.65 -34.59
N ILE A 560 2.91 -9.35 -34.40
CA ILE A 560 2.13 -9.97 -33.31
C ILE A 560 1.64 -11.39 -33.66
N ASN A 561 1.34 -11.71 -34.93
CA ASN A 561 0.68 -12.99 -35.24
C ASN A 561 1.56 -14.22 -34.94
N SER A 562 2.90 -14.07 -34.89
CA SER A 562 3.80 -15.12 -34.40
C SER A 562 3.88 -15.25 -32.86
N ARG A 563 3.08 -14.46 -32.12
CA ARG A 563 3.16 -14.27 -30.66
C ARG A 563 1.75 -14.28 -30.05
N PRO A 564 1.19 -15.46 -29.70
CA PRO A 564 -0.21 -15.58 -29.26
C PRO A 564 -0.62 -14.66 -28.10
N VAL A 565 0.28 -14.41 -27.14
CA VAL A 565 0.06 -13.48 -26.02
C VAL A 565 -0.14 -12.05 -26.51
N ALA A 566 0.69 -11.60 -27.46
CA ALA A 566 0.56 -10.26 -28.04
C ALA A 566 -0.74 -10.11 -28.85
N THR A 567 -1.10 -11.12 -29.65
CA THR A 567 -2.38 -11.12 -30.38
C THR A 567 -3.57 -11.03 -29.42
N ALA A 568 -3.61 -11.87 -28.38
CA ALA A 568 -4.72 -11.88 -27.41
C ALA A 568 -4.86 -10.55 -26.64
N ILE A 569 -3.75 -9.88 -26.32
CA ILE A 569 -3.76 -8.55 -25.67
C ILE A 569 -4.30 -7.48 -26.64
N VAL A 570 -3.89 -7.50 -27.91
CA VAL A 570 -4.44 -6.60 -28.95
C VAL A 570 -5.93 -6.85 -29.16
N GLU A 571 -6.36 -8.11 -29.21
CA GLU A 571 -7.78 -8.48 -29.35
C GLU A 571 -8.62 -7.97 -28.18
N SER A 572 -8.18 -8.26 -26.95
CA SER A 572 -8.85 -7.83 -25.72
C SER A 572 -8.97 -6.30 -25.64
N SER A 573 -7.87 -5.57 -25.85
CA SER A 573 -7.86 -4.11 -25.81
C SER A 573 -8.71 -3.46 -26.91
N ALA A 574 -8.85 -4.09 -28.08
CA ALA A 574 -9.58 -3.53 -29.21
C ALA A 574 -11.09 -3.83 -29.20
N MET A 575 -11.54 -4.82 -28.42
CA MET A 575 -12.94 -5.25 -28.34
C MET A 575 -13.91 -4.11 -27.97
N ASP A 576 -13.51 -3.26 -27.02
CA ASP A 576 -14.29 -2.11 -26.58
C ASP A 576 -13.84 -0.79 -27.21
N GLN A 577 -12.56 -0.66 -27.59
CA GLN A 577 -11.96 0.61 -28.01
C GLN A 577 -11.85 0.81 -29.53
N ASP A 578 -11.63 -0.26 -30.29
CA ASP A 578 -11.16 -0.21 -31.68
C ASP A 578 -11.75 -1.37 -32.50
N LYS A 579 -13.09 -1.42 -32.58
CA LYS A 579 -13.82 -2.44 -33.35
C LYS A 579 -13.53 -2.40 -34.86
N GLU A 580 -12.73 -1.47 -35.40
CA GLU A 580 -12.24 -1.53 -36.79
C GLU A 580 -10.90 -2.25 -36.89
N LEU A 581 -9.95 -2.01 -35.98
CA LEU A 581 -8.70 -2.79 -35.87
C LEU A 581 -8.96 -4.30 -35.79
N LEU A 582 -9.99 -4.73 -35.06
CA LEU A 582 -10.40 -6.13 -35.01
C LEU A 582 -10.88 -6.67 -36.37
N LYS A 583 -11.58 -5.86 -37.16
CA LYS A 583 -12.06 -6.28 -38.49
C LYS A 583 -10.88 -6.46 -39.44
N ASP A 584 -9.91 -5.55 -39.41
CA ASP A 584 -8.70 -5.65 -40.22
C ASP A 584 -7.81 -6.82 -39.78
N LEU A 585 -7.67 -7.07 -38.47
CA LEU A 585 -6.96 -8.22 -37.91
C LEU A 585 -7.60 -9.55 -38.36
N TYR A 586 -8.92 -9.72 -38.13
CA TYR A 586 -9.63 -10.93 -38.51
C TYR A 586 -9.72 -11.13 -40.03
N TYR A 587 -9.69 -10.05 -40.82
CA TYR A 587 -9.62 -10.13 -42.27
C TYR A 587 -8.22 -10.52 -42.77
N GLN A 588 -7.15 -9.97 -42.18
CA GLN A 588 -5.77 -10.32 -42.56
C GLN A 588 -5.40 -11.76 -42.17
N ASP A 589 -6.01 -12.30 -41.11
CA ASP A 589 -5.78 -13.68 -40.60
C ASP A 589 -6.84 -14.70 -41.09
N ASP A 590 -7.74 -14.30 -42.00
CA ASP A 590 -8.85 -15.10 -42.55
C ASP A 590 -9.82 -15.71 -41.51
N ARG A 591 -9.89 -15.11 -40.30
CA ARG A 591 -10.72 -15.52 -39.15
C ARG A 591 -12.19 -15.08 -39.33
N ARG A 592 -12.84 -15.62 -40.36
CA ARG A 592 -14.20 -15.24 -40.78
C ARG A 592 -15.27 -15.47 -39.70
N LEU A 593 -15.13 -16.48 -38.84
CA LEU A 593 -16.09 -16.72 -37.77
C LEU A 593 -16.09 -15.56 -36.76
N ASP A 594 -14.92 -15.07 -36.36
CA ASP A 594 -14.76 -13.99 -35.38
C ASP A 594 -15.21 -12.64 -35.96
N GLY A 595 -14.85 -12.35 -37.22
CA GLY A 595 -15.38 -11.20 -37.94
C GLY A 595 -16.91 -11.18 -38.07
N SER A 596 -17.54 -12.36 -38.16
CA SER A 596 -19.01 -12.49 -38.16
C SER A 596 -19.62 -12.35 -36.75
N ASN A 597 -18.94 -12.86 -35.72
CA ASN A 597 -19.36 -12.70 -34.33
C ASN A 597 -19.30 -11.22 -33.89
N LEU A 598 -18.28 -10.48 -34.33
CA LEU A 598 -18.18 -9.03 -34.11
C LEU A 598 -19.33 -8.27 -34.79
N LEU A 599 -19.67 -8.61 -36.04
CA LEU A 599 -20.83 -8.06 -36.74
C LEU A 599 -22.18 -8.46 -36.09
N LEU A 600 -22.24 -9.59 -35.38
CA LEU A 600 -23.40 -10.00 -34.59
C LEU A 600 -23.52 -9.19 -33.28
N SER A 601 -22.41 -8.89 -32.59
CA SER A 601 -22.40 -7.92 -31.47
C SER A 601 -22.93 -6.57 -31.95
N GLU A 602 -22.37 -6.01 -33.04
CA GLU A 602 -22.84 -4.74 -33.61
C GLU A 602 -24.32 -4.76 -34.06
N ALA A 603 -24.91 -5.95 -34.29
CA ALA A 603 -26.33 -6.11 -34.59
C ALA A 603 -27.22 -6.15 -33.34
N LEU A 604 -26.69 -6.58 -32.19
CA LEU A 604 -27.37 -6.63 -30.90
C LEU A 604 -27.27 -5.27 -30.16
N ASP A 605 -26.15 -4.58 -30.32
CA ASP A 605 -25.90 -3.24 -29.76
C ASP A 605 -26.74 -2.12 -30.44
N ALA A 606 -27.35 -2.41 -31.60
CA ALA A 606 -28.03 -1.42 -32.44
C ALA A 606 -29.42 -1.02 -31.90
N SER A 607 -29.63 0.30 -31.75
CA SER A 607 -30.91 0.90 -31.32
C SER A 607 -32.08 0.64 -32.28
N ASP A 608 -31.79 0.43 -33.57
CA ASP A 608 -32.77 0.46 -34.64
C ASP A 608 -32.74 -0.82 -35.49
N LEU A 609 -33.95 -1.29 -35.85
CA LEU A 609 -34.21 -2.50 -36.64
C LEU A 609 -33.46 -2.53 -37.99
N GLY A 610 -33.32 -1.38 -38.65
CA GLY A 610 -32.64 -1.27 -39.94
C GLY A 610 -31.14 -1.62 -39.83
N PRO A 611 -30.34 -0.84 -39.08
CA PRO A 611 -28.94 -1.16 -38.79
C PRO A 611 -28.73 -2.58 -38.26
N SER A 612 -29.55 -3.05 -37.31
CA SER A 612 -29.47 -4.43 -36.80
C SER A 612 -29.64 -5.47 -37.92
N THR A 613 -30.66 -5.32 -38.77
CA THR A 613 -30.94 -6.23 -39.90
C THR A 613 -29.82 -6.22 -40.95
N ASP A 614 -29.24 -5.07 -41.26
CA ASP A 614 -28.13 -4.99 -42.22
C ASP A 614 -26.82 -5.55 -41.63
N LYS A 615 -26.55 -5.40 -40.34
CA LYS A 615 -25.40 -6.05 -39.66
C LYS A 615 -25.55 -7.57 -39.65
N LEU A 616 -26.72 -8.13 -39.31
CA LEU A 616 -27.01 -9.57 -39.43
C LEU A 616 -26.81 -10.11 -40.86
N LYS A 617 -27.17 -9.30 -41.86
CA LYS A 617 -27.01 -9.61 -43.29
C LYS A 617 -25.56 -9.53 -43.76
N MET A 618 -24.74 -8.64 -43.18
CA MET A 618 -23.29 -8.61 -43.38
C MET A 618 -22.60 -9.83 -42.75
N ALA A 619 -22.93 -10.17 -41.51
CA ALA A 619 -22.46 -11.37 -40.82
C ALA A 619 -22.78 -12.65 -41.62
N ALA A 620 -24.05 -12.80 -42.05
CA ALA A 620 -24.46 -13.94 -42.87
C ALA A 620 -23.74 -13.99 -44.23
N LYS A 621 -23.46 -12.84 -44.86
CA LYS A 621 -22.67 -12.77 -46.10
C LYS A 621 -21.22 -13.24 -45.89
N LEU A 622 -20.58 -12.81 -44.80
CA LEU A 622 -19.17 -13.10 -44.52
C LEU A 622 -18.91 -14.60 -44.28
N LEU A 623 -19.90 -15.32 -43.76
CA LEU A 623 -19.85 -16.78 -43.56
C LEU A 623 -20.34 -17.60 -44.77
N ARG A 624 -21.12 -17.00 -45.69
CA ARG A 624 -21.88 -17.71 -46.74
C ARG A 624 -21.03 -18.59 -47.67
N ASP A 625 -19.81 -18.17 -47.96
CA ASP A 625 -18.92 -18.87 -48.89
C ASP A 625 -18.20 -20.07 -48.23
N SER A 626 -18.31 -20.23 -46.90
CA SER A 626 -17.87 -21.42 -46.18
C SER A 626 -19.02 -22.41 -45.97
N LYS A 627 -18.82 -23.67 -46.36
CA LYS A 627 -19.76 -24.77 -46.10
C LYS A 627 -19.80 -25.19 -44.62
N GLU A 628 -18.78 -24.86 -43.85
CA GLU A 628 -18.66 -25.18 -42.43
C GLU A 628 -19.71 -24.42 -41.60
N TYR A 629 -19.90 -23.13 -41.92
CA TYR A 629 -20.73 -22.20 -41.15
C TYR A 629 -22.20 -22.15 -41.61
N ALA A 630 -22.66 -23.15 -42.36
CA ALA A 630 -24.05 -23.25 -42.82
C ALA A 630 -25.10 -23.20 -41.68
N PRO A 631 -24.88 -23.78 -40.49
CA PRO A 631 -25.80 -23.60 -39.35
C PRO A 631 -25.90 -22.15 -38.87
N GLN A 632 -24.77 -21.45 -38.76
CA GLN A 632 -24.68 -20.05 -38.34
C GLN A 632 -25.36 -19.13 -39.36
N VAL A 633 -25.11 -19.32 -40.66
CA VAL A 633 -25.81 -18.60 -41.74
C VAL A 633 -27.32 -18.82 -41.65
N THR A 634 -27.77 -20.06 -41.42
CA THR A 634 -29.20 -20.38 -41.27
C THR A 634 -29.81 -19.64 -40.07
N ALA A 635 -29.13 -19.63 -38.92
CA ALA A 635 -29.61 -18.93 -37.72
C ALA A 635 -29.68 -17.41 -37.92
N LEU A 636 -28.69 -16.80 -38.57
CA LEU A 636 -28.67 -15.36 -38.89
C LEU A 636 -29.78 -14.97 -39.88
N GLU A 637 -30.11 -15.85 -40.84
CA GLU A 637 -31.23 -15.63 -41.78
C GLU A 637 -32.60 -15.87 -41.13
N GLU A 638 -32.75 -16.83 -40.22
CA GLU A 638 -33.97 -17.01 -39.42
C GLU A 638 -34.20 -15.86 -38.43
N ALA A 639 -33.14 -15.29 -37.83
CA ALA A 639 -33.23 -14.09 -36.99
C ALA A 639 -33.75 -12.88 -37.79
N GLN A 640 -33.18 -12.61 -38.96
CA GLN A 640 -33.68 -11.58 -39.88
C GLN A 640 -35.15 -11.83 -40.31
N LYS A 641 -35.54 -13.09 -40.49
CA LYS A 641 -36.92 -13.46 -40.81
C LYS A 641 -37.86 -13.15 -39.63
N LEU A 642 -37.45 -13.41 -38.40
CA LEU A 642 -38.25 -13.16 -37.20
C LEU A 642 -38.50 -11.66 -36.97
N LEU A 643 -37.47 -10.83 -37.08
CA LEU A 643 -37.59 -9.37 -36.91
C LEU A 643 -38.62 -8.77 -37.89
N ARG A 644 -38.60 -9.17 -39.17
CA ARG A 644 -39.59 -8.73 -40.18
C ARG A 644 -41.02 -9.19 -39.87
N PHE A 645 -41.19 -10.38 -39.28
CA PHE A 645 -42.51 -10.84 -38.82
C PHE A 645 -42.99 -10.04 -37.60
N GLN A 646 -42.08 -9.65 -36.72
CA GLN A 646 -42.40 -8.86 -35.52
C GLN A 646 -42.76 -7.43 -35.87
N GLU A 647 -41.92 -6.71 -36.63
CA GLU A 647 -42.20 -5.37 -37.16
C GLU A 647 -43.57 -5.28 -37.85
N ALA A 648 -43.88 -6.27 -38.70
CA ALA A 648 -45.19 -6.37 -39.35
C ALA A 648 -46.35 -6.60 -38.37
N TYR A 649 -46.13 -7.31 -37.26
CA TYR A 649 -47.15 -7.50 -36.23
C TYR A 649 -47.28 -6.31 -35.27
N GLU A 650 -46.22 -5.56 -34.99
CA GLU A 650 -46.32 -4.29 -34.26
C GLU A 650 -47.19 -3.30 -35.03
N LYS A 651 -46.89 -3.12 -36.32
CA LYS A 651 -47.62 -2.21 -37.20
C LYS A 651 -49.08 -2.61 -37.45
N ASP A 652 -49.37 -3.90 -37.48
CA ASP A 652 -50.74 -4.42 -37.70
C ASP A 652 -51.62 -4.41 -36.43
N LEU A 653 -51.03 -4.44 -35.23
CA LEU A 653 -51.73 -4.73 -33.97
C LEU A 653 -51.56 -3.65 -32.89
N ASP A 654 -50.72 -2.63 -33.12
CA ASP A 654 -50.43 -1.52 -32.21
C ASP A 654 -49.93 -1.98 -30.81
N ASP A 655 -49.09 -3.02 -30.80
CA ASP A 655 -48.54 -3.66 -29.59
C ASP A 655 -47.15 -4.26 -29.88
N ARG A 656 -46.23 -4.22 -28.91
CA ARG A 656 -44.80 -4.56 -29.15
C ARG A 656 -44.54 -6.07 -29.30
N PHE A 657 -43.83 -6.46 -30.35
CA PHE A 657 -43.42 -7.83 -30.67
C PHE A 657 -41.93 -7.98 -30.95
N VAL A 658 -41.21 -6.90 -31.25
CA VAL A 658 -39.77 -6.92 -31.58
C VAL A 658 -38.95 -7.34 -30.36
N GLY A 659 -37.90 -8.13 -30.59
CA GLY A 659 -37.02 -8.67 -29.54
C GLY A 659 -37.58 -9.88 -28.79
N LEU A 660 -38.81 -10.32 -29.08
CA LEU A 660 -39.35 -11.57 -28.53
C LEU A 660 -38.71 -12.80 -29.22
N SER A 661 -38.62 -13.92 -28.53
CA SER A 661 -38.37 -15.22 -29.20
C SER A 661 -39.57 -15.65 -30.06
N VAL A 662 -39.38 -16.60 -30.97
CA VAL A 662 -40.47 -17.24 -31.76
C VAL A 662 -41.60 -17.73 -30.84
N ASN A 663 -41.25 -18.36 -29.71
CA ASN A 663 -42.19 -18.90 -28.73
C ASN A 663 -42.95 -17.80 -27.97
N GLN A 664 -42.28 -16.72 -27.55
CA GLN A 664 -42.94 -15.56 -26.93
C GLN A 664 -43.85 -14.84 -27.93
N THR A 665 -43.42 -14.71 -29.19
CA THR A 665 -44.22 -14.12 -30.29
C THR A 665 -45.53 -14.90 -30.49
N MET A 666 -45.46 -16.23 -30.61
CA MET A 666 -46.66 -17.07 -30.68
C MET A 666 -47.52 -16.98 -29.42
N SER A 667 -46.93 -17.01 -28.23
CA SER A 667 -47.65 -16.90 -26.96
C SER A 667 -48.39 -15.56 -26.84
N LYS A 668 -47.77 -14.45 -27.25
CA LYS A 668 -48.39 -13.12 -27.26
C LYS A 668 -49.53 -13.05 -28.29
N LEU A 669 -49.33 -13.54 -29.51
CA LEU A 669 -50.38 -13.63 -30.53
C LEU A 669 -51.59 -14.47 -30.07
N ILE A 670 -51.36 -15.58 -29.35
CA ILE A 670 -52.45 -16.42 -28.80
C ILE A 670 -53.18 -15.68 -27.66
N ARG A 671 -52.46 -15.00 -26.76
CA ARG A 671 -53.09 -14.20 -25.69
C ARG A 671 -53.93 -13.04 -26.22
N ALA A 672 -53.50 -12.40 -27.31
CA ALA A 672 -54.27 -11.41 -28.07
C ALA A 672 -55.45 -12.00 -28.88
N GLY A 673 -55.61 -13.33 -28.93
CA GLY A 673 -56.68 -14.00 -29.67
C GLY A 673 -56.38 -14.24 -31.17
N HIS A 674 -55.20 -13.87 -31.65
CA HIS A 674 -54.78 -14.04 -33.05
C HIS A 674 -54.18 -15.43 -33.33
N ALA A 675 -54.86 -16.50 -32.90
CA ALA A 675 -54.38 -17.88 -33.04
C ALA A 675 -53.98 -18.26 -34.48
N LYS A 676 -54.67 -17.75 -35.50
CA LYS A 676 -54.29 -17.94 -36.91
C LYS A 676 -52.94 -17.31 -37.29
N ARG A 677 -52.58 -16.16 -36.70
CA ARG A 677 -51.25 -15.54 -36.88
C ARG A 677 -50.17 -16.38 -36.18
N ALA A 678 -50.46 -16.88 -34.98
CA ALA A 678 -49.55 -17.79 -34.27
C ALA A 678 -49.29 -19.10 -35.05
N GLN A 679 -50.31 -19.69 -35.70
CA GLN A 679 -50.11 -20.84 -36.60
C GLN A 679 -49.25 -20.51 -37.82
N LYS A 680 -49.35 -19.28 -38.38
CA LYS A 680 -48.43 -18.86 -39.46
C LYS A 680 -46.98 -18.82 -38.98
N VAL A 681 -46.72 -18.27 -37.79
CA VAL A 681 -45.39 -18.30 -37.17
C VAL A 681 -44.92 -19.74 -36.93
N GLN A 682 -45.78 -20.62 -36.42
CA GLN A 682 -45.47 -22.04 -36.24
C GLN A 682 -44.97 -22.68 -37.55
N SER A 683 -45.68 -22.49 -38.66
CA SER A 683 -45.31 -23.09 -39.95
C SER A 683 -44.04 -22.46 -40.55
N GLU A 684 -43.88 -21.14 -40.43
CA GLU A 684 -42.78 -20.39 -41.05
C GLU A 684 -41.42 -20.62 -40.37
N PHE A 685 -41.44 -20.96 -39.08
CA PHE A 685 -40.25 -21.31 -38.27
C PHE A 685 -40.22 -22.81 -37.92
N LYS A 686 -40.99 -23.65 -38.66
CA LYS A 686 -41.02 -25.12 -38.56
C LYS A 686 -41.20 -25.65 -37.12
N VAL A 687 -41.90 -24.92 -36.26
CA VAL A 687 -42.00 -25.25 -34.83
C VAL A 687 -42.82 -26.52 -34.64
N SER A 688 -42.26 -27.48 -33.91
CA SER A 688 -42.89 -28.78 -33.67
C SER A 688 -44.29 -28.65 -33.07
N GLU A 689 -45.22 -29.53 -33.44
CA GLU A 689 -46.55 -29.56 -32.83
C GLU A 689 -46.49 -29.68 -31.31
N LYS A 690 -45.57 -30.48 -30.76
CA LYS A 690 -45.40 -30.65 -29.32
C LYS A 690 -45.06 -29.32 -28.64
N THR A 691 -44.18 -28.52 -29.25
CA THR A 691 -43.82 -27.17 -28.76
C THR A 691 -45.01 -26.22 -28.87
N TYR A 692 -45.66 -26.15 -30.03
CA TYR A 692 -46.80 -25.25 -30.26
C TYR A 692 -47.97 -25.52 -29.31
N TRP A 693 -48.30 -26.79 -29.07
CA TRP A 693 -49.37 -27.17 -28.15
C TRP A 693 -49.05 -26.81 -26.69
N TRP A 694 -47.79 -26.94 -26.25
CA TRP A 694 -47.35 -26.44 -24.94
C TRP A 694 -47.44 -24.90 -24.84
N THR A 695 -46.97 -24.18 -25.86
CA THR A 695 -47.06 -22.71 -25.92
C THR A 695 -48.51 -22.24 -25.90
N ARG A 696 -49.41 -22.90 -26.63
CA ARG A 696 -50.85 -22.59 -26.66
C ARG A 696 -51.53 -22.88 -25.33
N LEU A 697 -51.26 -24.03 -24.69
CA LEU A 697 -51.82 -24.36 -23.37
C LEU A 697 -51.45 -23.28 -22.35
N ARG A 698 -50.16 -22.94 -22.23
CA ARG A 698 -49.67 -21.92 -21.29
C ARG A 698 -50.20 -20.52 -21.61
N ALA A 699 -50.32 -20.16 -22.89
CA ALA A 699 -50.92 -18.89 -23.31
C ALA A 699 -52.40 -18.79 -22.92
N LEU A 700 -53.21 -19.83 -23.14
CA LEU A 700 -54.63 -19.85 -22.79
C LEU A 700 -54.87 -19.87 -21.28
N VAL A 701 -54.07 -20.63 -20.52
CA VAL A 701 -54.11 -20.63 -19.04
C VAL A 701 -53.69 -19.28 -18.48
N SER A 702 -52.62 -18.66 -19.01
CA SER A 702 -52.19 -17.29 -18.66
C SER A 702 -53.28 -16.25 -18.94
N LYS A 703 -54.03 -16.40 -20.05
CA LYS A 703 -55.20 -15.56 -20.40
C LYS A 703 -56.45 -15.86 -19.54
N ARG A 704 -56.46 -16.99 -18.82
CA ARG A 704 -57.65 -17.58 -18.16
C ARG A 704 -58.82 -17.83 -19.13
N ASP A 705 -58.50 -18.20 -20.38
CA ASP A 705 -59.50 -18.46 -21.43
C ASP A 705 -60.08 -19.87 -21.31
N TRP A 706 -60.90 -20.04 -20.27
CA TRP A 706 -61.50 -21.32 -19.91
C TRP A 706 -62.39 -21.89 -21.00
N ARG A 707 -62.99 -21.04 -21.85
CA ARG A 707 -63.87 -21.48 -22.95
C ARG A 707 -63.08 -22.20 -24.04
N GLU A 708 -61.94 -21.65 -24.48
CA GLU A 708 -61.10 -22.33 -25.47
C GLU A 708 -60.49 -23.62 -24.90
N LEU A 709 -60.20 -23.65 -23.59
CA LEU A 709 -59.75 -24.87 -22.90
C LEU A 709 -60.86 -25.94 -22.78
N GLU A 710 -62.10 -25.56 -22.51
CA GLU A 710 -63.28 -26.46 -22.58
C GLU A 710 -63.53 -26.99 -24.01
N ASP A 711 -63.29 -26.18 -25.05
CA ASP A 711 -63.35 -26.65 -26.43
C ASP A 711 -62.19 -27.59 -26.80
N LEU A 712 -60.97 -27.35 -26.29
CA LEU A 712 -59.86 -28.31 -26.39
C LEU A 712 -60.17 -29.62 -25.65
N SER A 713 -60.98 -29.57 -24.60
CA SER A 713 -61.55 -30.76 -23.94
C SER A 713 -62.50 -31.58 -24.84
N LYS A 714 -62.87 -31.12 -26.05
CA LYS A 714 -63.66 -31.89 -27.03
C LYS A 714 -62.78 -32.60 -28.08
N VAL A 715 -61.50 -32.24 -28.21
CA VAL A 715 -60.56 -32.85 -29.17
C VAL A 715 -60.16 -34.27 -28.74
N ARG A 716 -59.97 -35.20 -29.69
CA ARG A 716 -59.75 -36.64 -29.41
C ARG A 716 -58.31 -37.01 -29.03
N LYS A 717 -57.29 -36.27 -29.50
CA LYS A 717 -55.86 -36.51 -29.22
C LYS A 717 -55.14 -35.19 -28.96
N SER A 718 -54.04 -35.24 -28.22
CA SER A 718 -53.15 -34.11 -27.92
C SER A 718 -51.70 -34.56 -28.12
N PRO A 719 -50.86 -33.85 -28.90
CA PRO A 719 -49.44 -34.16 -29.08
C PRO A 719 -48.60 -34.06 -27.78
N ILE A 720 -49.13 -33.43 -26.73
CA ILE A 720 -48.48 -33.31 -25.41
C ILE A 720 -49.13 -34.23 -24.35
N GLY A 721 -50.12 -35.04 -24.74
CA GLY A 721 -50.97 -35.77 -23.78
C GLY A 721 -52.03 -34.88 -23.12
N TRP A 722 -52.77 -35.43 -22.16
CA TRP A 722 -53.87 -34.73 -21.46
C TRP A 722 -53.54 -34.36 -20.01
N GLU A 723 -52.52 -34.99 -19.43
CA GLU A 723 -52.05 -34.70 -18.07
C GLU A 723 -51.50 -33.26 -17.94
N PRO A 724 -50.71 -32.70 -18.89
CA PRO A 724 -50.33 -31.28 -18.86
C PRO A 724 -51.51 -30.32 -18.77
N PHE A 725 -52.64 -30.63 -19.43
CA PHE A 725 -53.84 -29.81 -19.36
C PHE A 725 -54.44 -29.83 -17.95
N PHE A 726 -54.44 -30.97 -17.26
CA PHE A 726 -54.84 -31.02 -15.86
C PHE A 726 -53.87 -30.20 -14.98
N ASN A 727 -52.56 -30.43 -15.08
CA ASN A 727 -51.55 -29.82 -14.21
C ASN A 727 -51.47 -28.28 -14.35
N GLU A 728 -51.51 -27.74 -15.57
CA GLU A 728 -51.47 -26.28 -15.78
C GLU A 728 -52.80 -25.61 -15.36
N ILE A 729 -53.95 -26.25 -15.58
CA ILE A 729 -55.28 -25.69 -15.25
C ILE A 729 -55.59 -25.78 -13.74
N ILE A 730 -55.16 -26.84 -13.06
CA ILE A 730 -55.30 -26.97 -11.61
C ILE A 730 -54.35 -26.04 -10.85
N GLY A 731 -53.11 -25.84 -11.36
CA GLY A 731 -52.19 -24.83 -10.84
C GLY A 731 -52.72 -23.39 -10.97
N ALA A 732 -53.52 -23.12 -12.01
CA ALA A 732 -54.25 -21.87 -12.18
C ALA A 732 -55.61 -21.81 -11.43
N GLY A 733 -55.91 -22.80 -10.58
CA GLY A 733 -57.04 -22.82 -9.64
C GLY A 733 -58.40 -23.25 -10.20
N ASN A 734 -58.51 -23.62 -11.49
CA ASN A 734 -59.80 -23.97 -12.08
C ASN A 734 -60.09 -25.49 -12.01
N THR A 735 -60.52 -25.94 -10.83
CA THR A 735 -60.90 -27.34 -10.55
C THR A 735 -61.97 -27.88 -11.50
N LYS A 736 -62.91 -27.04 -11.96
CA LYS A 736 -64.01 -27.46 -12.85
C LYS A 736 -63.53 -27.82 -14.25
N VAL A 737 -62.60 -27.04 -14.81
CA VAL A 737 -62.07 -27.29 -16.16
C VAL A 737 -60.98 -28.36 -16.12
N ALA A 738 -60.12 -28.39 -15.09
CA ALA A 738 -59.13 -29.45 -14.90
C ALA A 738 -59.79 -30.85 -14.85
N ALA A 739 -60.93 -30.96 -14.16
CA ALA A 739 -61.75 -32.17 -14.07
C ALA A 739 -62.23 -32.75 -15.42
N LEU A 740 -62.27 -31.96 -16.51
CA LEU A 740 -62.65 -32.45 -17.84
C LEU A 740 -61.55 -33.29 -18.51
N PHE A 741 -60.30 -33.18 -18.06
CA PHE A 741 -59.15 -33.87 -18.65
C PHE A 741 -58.80 -35.18 -17.94
N ILE A 742 -59.17 -35.35 -16.66
CA ILE A 742 -58.90 -36.59 -15.89
C ILE A 742 -59.43 -37.86 -16.58
N PRO A 743 -60.67 -37.91 -17.13
CA PRO A 743 -61.16 -39.09 -17.86
C PRO A 743 -60.35 -39.44 -19.11
N LYS A 744 -59.59 -38.48 -19.66
CA LYS A 744 -58.77 -38.66 -20.87
C LYS A 744 -57.34 -39.11 -20.58
N CYS A 745 -56.89 -39.07 -19.33
CA CYS A 745 -55.54 -39.44 -18.95
C CYS A 745 -55.36 -40.97 -18.86
N THR A 746 -55.84 -41.71 -19.86
CA THR A 746 -55.97 -43.19 -19.87
C THR A 746 -54.62 -43.94 -19.85
N ALA A 747 -53.50 -43.23 -19.87
CA ALA A 747 -52.16 -43.78 -19.68
C ALA A 747 -51.74 -43.81 -18.18
N LEU A 748 -52.40 -43.02 -17.32
CA LEU A 748 -52.15 -42.99 -15.89
C LEU A 748 -52.89 -44.12 -15.17
N THR A 749 -52.28 -44.65 -14.12
CA THR A 749 -52.86 -45.65 -13.23
C THR A 749 -54.15 -45.14 -12.60
N SER A 750 -54.96 -46.06 -12.07
CA SER A 750 -56.15 -45.67 -11.33
C SER A 750 -55.82 -44.90 -10.05
N ALA A 751 -54.65 -45.14 -9.42
CA ALA A 751 -54.22 -44.42 -8.21
C ALA A 751 -53.97 -42.93 -8.50
N GLU A 752 -53.18 -42.61 -9.52
CA GLU A 752 -52.92 -41.23 -9.95
C GLU A 752 -54.23 -40.52 -10.33
N ARG A 753 -55.14 -41.20 -11.04
CA ARG A 753 -56.43 -40.62 -11.44
C ARG A 753 -57.40 -40.43 -10.26
N ILE A 754 -57.30 -41.24 -9.21
CA ILE A 754 -57.99 -41.00 -7.92
C ILE A 754 -57.45 -39.72 -7.28
N GLU A 755 -56.13 -39.56 -7.19
CA GLU A 755 -55.48 -38.37 -6.64
C GLU A 755 -55.86 -37.08 -7.40
N MET A 756 -55.92 -37.14 -8.75
CA MET A 756 -56.39 -36.04 -9.59
C MET A 756 -57.84 -35.62 -9.27
N TRP A 757 -58.74 -36.58 -9.01
CA TRP A 757 -60.12 -36.28 -8.59
C TRP A 757 -60.18 -35.65 -7.18
N VAL A 758 -59.33 -36.10 -6.25
CA VAL A 758 -59.19 -35.50 -4.91
C VAL A 758 -58.67 -34.07 -5.00
N LYS A 759 -57.65 -33.80 -5.82
CA LYS A 759 -57.13 -32.44 -6.09
C LYS A 759 -58.18 -31.50 -6.71
N CYS A 760 -59.17 -32.03 -7.43
CA CYS A 760 -60.35 -31.29 -7.90
C CYS A 760 -61.50 -31.17 -6.87
N GLY A 761 -61.36 -31.73 -5.66
CA GLY A 761 -62.41 -31.77 -4.63
C GLY A 761 -63.56 -32.74 -4.94
N MET A 762 -63.45 -33.60 -5.95
CA MET A 762 -64.53 -34.47 -6.44
C MET A 762 -64.46 -35.88 -5.83
N ILE A 763 -64.50 -35.94 -4.50
CA ILE A 763 -64.28 -37.17 -3.70
C ILE A 763 -65.21 -38.34 -4.13
N ALA A 764 -66.46 -38.07 -4.50
CA ALA A 764 -67.38 -39.11 -5.02
C ALA A 764 -66.86 -39.77 -6.32
N LYS A 765 -66.27 -38.99 -7.25
CA LYS A 765 -65.69 -39.52 -8.50
C LYS A 765 -64.35 -40.23 -8.26
N ALA A 766 -63.59 -39.79 -7.26
CA ALA A 766 -62.43 -40.55 -6.78
C ALA A 766 -62.87 -41.93 -6.29
N GLY A 767 -63.98 -42.00 -5.53
CA GLY A 767 -64.61 -43.26 -5.12
C GLY A 767 -65.06 -44.14 -6.28
N GLU A 768 -65.72 -43.58 -7.30
CA GLU A 768 -66.10 -44.33 -8.50
C GLU A 768 -64.89 -44.97 -9.20
N GLU A 769 -63.77 -44.25 -9.31
CA GLU A 769 -62.56 -44.77 -9.97
C GLU A 769 -61.82 -45.81 -9.11
N ALA A 770 -61.82 -45.63 -7.78
CA ALA A 770 -61.33 -46.63 -6.83
C ALA A 770 -62.17 -47.93 -6.86
N LEU A 771 -63.49 -47.82 -6.97
CA LEU A 771 -64.40 -48.96 -7.15
C LEU A 771 -64.14 -49.71 -8.47
N LYS A 772 -63.97 -48.99 -9.59
CA LYS A 772 -63.60 -49.60 -10.89
C LYS A 772 -62.27 -50.35 -10.80
N ALA A 773 -61.31 -49.80 -10.05
CA ALA A 773 -60.01 -50.42 -9.78
C ALA A 773 -60.05 -51.54 -8.74
N LYS A 774 -61.18 -51.75 -8.05
CA LYS A 774 -61.35 -52.63 -6.87
C LYS A 774 -60.37 -52.32 -5.72
N ASN A 775 -59.82 -51.12 -5.67
CA ASN A 775 -58.87 -50.73 -4.63
C ASN A 775 -59.64 -50.37 -3.35
N ARG A 776 -59.67 -51.30 -2.41
CA ARG A 776 -60.38 -51.15 -1.13
C ARG A 776 -59.69 -50.13 -0.21
N ASP A 777 -58.36 -50.14 -0.17
CA ASP A 777 -57.60 -49.32 0.78
C ASP A 777 -57.75 -47.83 0.42
N ALA A 778 -57.68 -47.51 -0.88
CA ALA A 778 -58.02 -46.17 -1.38
C ALA A 778 -59.49 -45.78 -1.11
N LEU A 779 -60.44 -46.71 -1.13
CA LEU A 779 -61.83 -46.41 -0.74
C LEU A 779 -61.95 -46.10 0.76
N GLU A 780 -61.23 -46.81 1.63
CA GLU A 780 -61.23 -46.53 3.08
C GLU A 780 -60.46 -45.25 3.44
N GLU A 781 -59.44 -44.88 2.67
CA GLU A 781 -58.76 -43.58 2.77
C GLU A 781 -59.66 -42.42 2.31
N LEU A 782 -60.29 -42.54 1.14
CA LEU A 782 -61.26 -41.55 0.64
C LEU A 782 -62.45 -41.40 1.60
N ARG A 783 -62.87 -42.47 2.29
CA ARG A 783 -63.92 -42.46 3.33
C ARG A 783 -63.53 -41.59 4.53
N ALA A 784 -62.25 -41.56 4.90
CA ALA A 784 -61.76 -40.71 5.99
C ALA A 784 -61.83 -39.22 5.60
N GLN A 785 -61.50 -38.89 4.34
CA GLN A 785 -61.56 -37.54 3.78
C GLN A 785 -63.00 -37.08 3.43
N ALA A 786 -63.93 -38.02 3.23
CA ALA A 786 -65.30 -37.72 2.83
C ALA A 786 -66.21 -37.26 3.99
N SER A 787 -67.00 -36.22 3.71
CA SER A 787 -68.08 -35.71 4.57
C SER A 787 -69.42 -35.66 3.82
N GLY A 788 -70.52 -35.60 4.58
CA GLY A 788 -71.88 -35.51 4.03
C GLY A 788 -72.21 -36.63 3.04
N GLN A 789 -72.84 -36.27 1.93
CA GLN A 789 -73.39 -37.23 0.95
C GLN A 789 -72.32 -38.07 0.25
N ALA A 790 -71.13 -37.53 -0.02
CA ALA A 790 -70.03 -38.28 -0.64
C ALA A 790 -69.55 -39.45 0.24
N ARG A 791 -69.67 -39.33 1.58
CA ARG A 791 -69.34 -40.40 2.53
C ARG A 791 -70.33 -41.56 2.43
N LEU A 792 -71.63 -41.27 2.33
CA LEU A 792 -72.68 -42.28 2.12
C LEU A 792 -72.53 -43.03 0.79
N GLU A 793 -72.03 -42.35 -0.23
CA GLU A 793 -71.72 -42.95 -1.53
C GLU A 793 -70.50 -43.90 -1.41
N ILE A 794 -69.41 -43.48 -0.76
CA ILE A 794 -68.23 -44.33 -0.53
C ILE A 794 -68.53 -45.51 0.41
N ASP A 795 -69.33 -45.32 1.47
CA ASP A 795 -69.81 -46.42 2.34
C ASP A 795 -70.57 -47.50 1.54
N ARG A 796 -71.38 -47.09 0.55
CA ARG A 796 -72.03 -48.02 -0.40
C ARG A 796 -71.01 -48.72 -1.31
N MET A 797 -69.99 -48.03 -1.79
CA MET A 797 -68.95 -48.62 -2.67
C MET A 797 -68.11 -49.66 -1.91
N ILE A 798 -67.68 -49.37 -0.68
CA ILE A 798 -66.97 -50.33 0.20
C ILE A 798 -67.83 -51.58 0.44
N SER A 799 -69.13 -51.40 0.68
CA SER A 799 -70.09 -52.49 0.91
C SER A 799 -70.22 -53.46 -0.28
N GLN A 800 -69.91 -53.03 -1.50
CA GLN A 800 -69.95 -53.90 -2.69
C GLN A 800 -68.77 -54.87 -2.77
N LEU A 801 -67.63 -54.58 -2.13
CA LEU A 801 -66.41 -55.40 -2.19
C LEU A 801 -66.37 -56.54 -1.16
N GLN A 802 -67.27 -56.57 -0.17
CA GLN A 802 -67.21 -57.51 0.96
C GLN A 802 -67.72 -58.94 0.68
N LYS A 803 -68.13 -59.28 -0.55
CA LYS A 803 -68.62 -60.62 -0.93
C LYS A 803 -67.61 -61.38 -1.80
N GLY A 804 -66.51 -61.84 -1.21
CA GLY A 804 -65.51 -62.71 -1.87
C GLY A 804 -64.70 -63.50 -0.84
N ARG A 805 -64.46 -64.80 -1.08
CA ARG A 805 -63.91 -65.75 -0.10
C ARG A 805 -62.55 -66.31 -0.56
N SER A 806 -61.53 -66.14 0.29
CA SER A 806 -60.56 -67.16 0.77
C SER A 806 -59.74 -68.08 -0.17
N VAL A 807 -58.58 -68.52 0.36
CA VAL A 807 -57.76 -69.72 0.03
C VAL A 807 -56.59 -69.57 -0.97
N ASP A 808 -55.42 -69.30 -0.39
CA ASP A 808 -54.17 -70.09 -0.38
C ASP A 808 -53.36 -70.52 -1.64
N SER A 809 -52.06 -70.20 -1.53
CA SER A 809 -50.88 -71.08 -1.75
C SER A 809 -50.12 -71.11 -3.09
N ASN A 810 -48.79 -71.28 -2.93
CA ASN A 810 -47.82 -71.95 -3.82
C ASN A 810 -47.42 -71.30 -5.18
N THR A 811 -46.12 -71.22 -5.58
CA THR A 811 -44.82 -71.33 -4.85
C THR A 811 -43.64 -70.92 -5.78
N ILE A 812 -42.47 -70.60 -5.18
CA ILE A 812 -41.09 -70.92 -5.65
C ILE A 812 -40.43 -70.11 -6.81
N ASN A 813 -39.09 -69.94 -6.68
CA ASN A 813 -38.06 -69.48 -7.66
C ASN A 813 -38.09 -67.99 -8.10
N THR A 814 -36.98 -67.30 -8.40
CA THR A 814 -35.50 -67.60 -8.36
C THR A 814 -34.76 -66.23 -8.25
N VAL A 815 -33.82 -65.97 -7.33
CA VAL A 815 -32.39 -66.40 -7.21
C VAL A 815 -31.38 -65.50 -7.97
N HIS A 816 -30.20 -65.28 -7.36
CA HIS A 816 -29.01 -64.53 -7.84
C HIS A 816 -29.14 -62.99 -7.90
N ASN A 817 -28.12 -62.16 -7.56
CA ASN A 817 -26.75 -62.37 -7.05
C ASN A 817 -26.21 -61.01 -6.48
N PHE A 818 -25.39 -60.84 -5.42
CA PHE A 818 -24.07 -61.39 -5.04
C PHE A 818 -23.02 -61.34 -6.18
N ASN A 819 -21.78 -60.88 -6.05
CA ASN A 819 -20.88 -60.61 -4.92
C ASN A 819 -19.89 -59.49 -5.39
N ILE A 820 -18.67 -59.18 -4.92
CA ILE A 820 -17.64 -59.64 -3.95
C ILE A 820 -16.83 -58.33 -3.62
N VAL A 821 -16.36 -57.98 -2.40
CA VAL A 821 -15.10 -58.43 -1.72
C VAL A 821 -13.84 -58.15 -2.56
N ASP A 822 -12.66 -57.77 -2.08
CA ASP A 822 -12.11 -57.21 -0.82
C ASP A 822 -10.61 -56.91 -1.11
N PHE A 823 -9.89 -56.20 -0.24
CA PHE A 823 -8.61 -56.64 0.35
C PHE A 823 -7.87 -55.50 1.06
N SER A 824 -7.58 -55.72 2.34
CA SER A 824 -6.74 -54.88 3.18
C SER A 824 -5.24 -55.05 2.93
N LYS A 825 -4.44 -54.05 3.36
CA LYS A 825 -3.17 -54.28 4.07
C LYS A 825 -2.58 -53.02 4.73
N ASP A 826 -2.28 -53.18 6.01
CA ASP A 826 -1.30 -52.44 6.82
C ASP A 826 0.15 -52.62 6.27
N PRO A 827 1.20 -51.88 6.73
CA PRO A 827 1.34 -51.38 8.13
C PRO A 827 2.01 -50.02 8.38
N ASP A 828 1.92 -49.61 9.66
CA ASP A 828 2.90 -48.89 10.49
C ASP A 828 3.58 -47.61 9.97
N PHE A 829 3.34 -46.50 10.67
CA PHE A 829 4.38 -45.93 11.54
C PHE A 829 3.77 -45.10 12.68
N GLY A 830 4.11 -45.43 13.94
CA GLY A 830 3.50 -44.80 15.12
C GLY A 830 4.29 -43.62 15.69
N TRP A 831 3.64 -42.46 15.81
CA TRP A 831 4.00 -41.41 16.76
C TRP A 831 2.73 -40.93 17.47
N THR A 832 2.76 -40.85 18.80
CA THR A 832 1.60 -40.48 19.62
C THR A 832 1.39 -38.97 19.61
N SER A 833 0.79 -38.45 18.54
CA SER A 833 0.21 -37.10 18.53
C SER A 833 -1.17 -37.13 19.21
N THR A 834 -1.46 -36.14 20.05
CA THR A 834 -2.80 -35.95 20.61
C THR A 834 -3.71 -35.41 19.50
N THR A 835 -4.52 -36.28 18.89
CA THR A 835 -5.40 -35.87 17.78
C THR A 835 -6.39 -34.81 18.24
N MET A 836 -6.25 -33.59 17.72
CA MET A 836 -7.26 -32.54 17.86
C MET A 836 -8.60 -33.05 17.32
N ALA A 837 -9.70 -32.66 17.97
CA ALA A 837 -11.02 -33.13 17.57
C ALA A 837 -11.47 -32.46 16.26
N ASP A 838 -12.03 -33.24 15.34
CA ASP A 838 -12.38 -32.80 13.99
C ASP A 838 -13.78 -32.13 13.94
N PHE A 839 -13.79 -30.80 13.79
CA PHE A 839 -15.00 -30.00 13.62
C PHE A 839 -15.34 -29.69 12.15
N SER A 840 -14.65 -30.31 11.18
CA SER A 840 -14.78 -29.99 9.75
C SER A 840 -16.01 -30.58 9.05
N LYS A 841 -16.85 -31.31 9.80
CA LYS A 841 -17.99 -32.05 9.28
C LYS A 841 -19.19 -31.14 8.98
N ILE A 842 -19.30 -30.69 7.74
CA ILE A 842 -20.40 -29.85 7.24
C ILE A 842 -21.77 -30.49 7.57
N PRO A 843 -22.78 -29.70 8.01
CA PRO A 843 -24.10 -30.23 8.38
C PRO A 843 -24.80 -30.96 7.23
N ALA A 844 -25.50 -32.06 7.54
CA ALA A 844 -26.21 -32.87 6.55
C ALA A 844 -27.42 -32.17 5.89
N SER A 845 -27.82 -31.00 6.39
CA SER A 845 -28.83 -30.12 5.78
C SER A 845 -28.25 -29.11 4.77
N ALA A 846 -26.93 -29.04 4.61
CA ALA A 846 -26.28 -28.10 3.71
C ALA A 846 -26.66 -28.35 2.24
N LYS A 847 -26.94 -27.26 1.53
CA LYS A 847 -27.33 -27.21 0.11
C LYS A 847 -26.17 -26.74 -0.78
N LEU A 848 -25.32 -25.88 -0.22
CA LEU A 848 -24.02 -25.55 -0.79
C LEU A 848 -23.02 -26.69 -0.55
N GLN A 849 -21.97 -26.74 -1.36
CA GLN A 849 -20.77 -27.53 -1.08
C GLN A 849 -19.57 -26.59 -0.86
N PRO A 850 -19.37 -26.09 0.38
CA PRO A 850 -18.15 -25.37 0.74
C PRO A 850 -16.91 -26.21 0.44
N ARG A 851 -15.93 -25.59 -0.22
CA ARG A 851 -14.63 -26.21 -0.51
C ARG A 851 -13.73 -25.97 0.71
N PRO A 852 -13.08 -27.00 1.29
CA PRO A 852 -12.06 -26.79 2.30
C PRO A 852 -10.99 -25.81 1.80
N PHE A 853 -10.58 -24.89 2.67
CA PHE A 853 -9.59 -23.87 2.40
C PHE A 853 -8.47 -23.96 3.44
N ASN A 854 -7.25 -23.65 3.04
CA ASN A 854 -6.14 -23.36 3.94
C ASN A 854 -5.58 -22.00 3.53
N ALA A 855 -5.30 -21.14 4.50
CA ALA A 855 -4.53 -19.93 4.29
C ALA A 855 -3.13 -20.31 3.79
N HIS A 856 -2.74 -19.80 2.62
CA HIS A 856 -1.36 -19.83 2.18
C HIS A 856 -1.03 -18.58 1.38
N VAL A 857 -0.02 -17.85 1.82
CA VAL A 857 0.54 -16.70 1.11
C VAL A 857 1.85 -17.13 0.45
N ASP A 858 2.03 -16.82 -0.85
CA ASP A 858 3.28 -17.13 -1.55
C ASP A 858 4.49 -16.47 -0.88
N ASP A 859 5.62 -17.20 -0.78
CA ASP A 859 6.88 -16.65 -0.24
C ASP A 859 7.32 -15.38 -0.98
N ALA A 860 7.03 -15.28 -2.27
CA ALA A 860 7.27 -14.08 -3.07
C ALA A 860 6.48 -12.86 -2.56
N LYS A 861 5.20 -13.00 -2.18
CA LYS A 861 4.38 -11.90 -1.66
C LYS A 861 4.82 -11.50 -0.25
N LEU A 862 5.22 -12.47 0.59
CA LEU A 862 5.82 -12.22 1.90
C LEU A 862 7.17 -11.49 1.80
N GLN A 863 8.04 -11.93 0.90
CA GLN A 863 9.35 -11.30 0.67
C GLN A 863 9.18 -9.88 0.13
N HIS A 864 8.26 -9.68 -0.83
CA HIS A 864 7.95 -8.35 -1.35
C HIS A 864 7.38 -7.40 -0.28
N MET A 865 6.51 -7.89 0.60
CA MET A 865 6.05 -7.12 1.77
C MET A 865 7.23 -6.69 2.67
N LYS A 866 8.17 -7.60 2.96
CA LYS A 866 9.36 -7.31 3.77
C LYS A 866 10.30 -6.31 3.10
N GLU A 867 10.45 -6.37 1.77
CA GLU A 867 11.23 -5.42 0.99
C GLU A 867 10.60 -4.02 0.99
N LEU A 868 9.30 -3.91 0.71
CA LEU A 868 8.56 -2.64 0.79
C LEU A 868 8.57 -2.06 2.21
N LEU A 869 8.42 -2.89 3.24
CA LEU A 869 8.52 -2.48 4.64
C LEU A 869 9.91 -1.93 4.97
N LYS A 870 10.98 -2.61 4.52
CA LYS A 870 12.37 -2.15 4.69
C LYS A 870 12.57 -0.77 4.06
N LEU A 871 12.14 -0.61 2.80
CA LEU A 871 12.26 0.62 2.02
C LEU A 871 11.35 1.76 2.51
N SER A 872 10.20 1.47 3.12
CA SER A 872 9.23 2.48 3.56
C SER A 872 9.83 3.43 4.61
N PRO A 873 9.93 4.75 4.35
CA PRO A 873 10.49 5.70 5.30
C PRO A 873 9.54 5.94 6.48
N ILE A 874 10.12 6.20 7.65
CA ILE A 874 9.39 6.79 8.78
C ILE A 874 9.52 8.31 8.64
N GLY A 875 8.40 9.03 8.75
CA GLY A 875 8.39 10.49 8.66
C GLY A 875 9.30 11.18 9.68
N PRO A 876 9.60 12.49 9.50
CA PRO A 876 10.39 13.25 10.46
C PRO A 876 9.75 13.28 11.85
N ALA A 877 10.56 13.56 12.86
CA ALA A 877 10.06 13.95 14.16
C ALA A 877 9.35 15.31 14.03
N VAL A 878 8.06 15.34 14.37
CA VAL A 878 7.27 16.56 14.48
C VAL A 878 6.62 16.59 15.87
N TRP A 879 6.11 17.76 16.26
CA TRP A 879 5.59 17.98 17.61
C TRP A 879 4.45 17.01 17.95
N GLU A 880 3.56 16.75 16.99
CA GLU A 880 2.40 15.87 17.07
C GLU A 880 2.77 14.41 17.32
N ASN A 881 3.87 13.92 16.73
CA ASN A 881 4.27 12.51 16.75
C ASN A 881 5.42 12.18 17.73
N THR A 882 5.91 13.18 18.48
CA THR A 882 6.98 13.02 19.50
C THR A 882 6.67 13.61 20.88
N SER A 883 5.65 14.46 21.04
CA SER A 883 5.36 15.11 22.33
C SER A 883 4.84 14.13 23.38
N LYS A 884 5.65 13.88 24.42
CA LYS A 884 5.27 13.03 25.57
C LYS A 884 4.31 13.71 26.56
N ASN A 885 4.16 15.04 26.49
CA ASN A 885 3.45 15.84 27.51
C ASN A 885 2.42 16.82 26.89
N GLN A 886 1.14 16.45 26.88
CA GLN A 886 0.02 17.40 27.05
C GLN A 886 -1.07 16.71 27.88
N GLY A 887 -1.59 17.41 28.90
CA GLY A 887 -2.44 16.80 29.92
C GLY A 887 -3.95 17.05 29.79
N ASP A 888 -4.66 16.62 30.83
CA ASP A 888 -6.00 17.05 31.25
C ASP A 888 -7.15 16.92 30.22
N ASN A 889 -7.25 15.74 29.58
CA ASN A 889 -8.54 15.28 29.03
C ASN A 889 -8.80 13.82 29.46
N LEU A 890 -10.00 13.55 30.01
CA LEU A 890 -10.15 12.52 31.05
C LEU A 890 -10.32 11.06 30.58
N MET A 891 -10.30 10.77 29.26
CA MET A 891 -10.82 9.50 28.71
C MET A 891 -10.10 8.92 27.47
N SER A 892 -8.95 9.47 27.08
CA SER A 892 -8.04 8.84 26.12
C SER A 892 -6.66 8.69 26.76
N SER A 893 -5.85 7.74 26.30
CA SER A 893 -4.47 7.64 26.77
C SER A 893 -3.72 8.92 26.39
N THR A 894 -3.16 9.59 27.39
CA THR A 894 -2.62 10.97 27.31
C THR A 894 -1.40 11.13 26.38
N GLU A 895 -1.01 10.05 25.71
CA GLU A 895 0.18 9.95 24.87
C GLU A 895 -0.11 9.95 23.36
N ARG A 896 -1.39 9.84 22.91
CA ARG A 896 -1.75 9.62 21.49
C ARG A 896 -2.77 10.62 20.93
N ARG A 897 -2.80 11.85 21.48
CA ARG A 897 -3.81 12.88 21.14
C ARG A 897 -3.93 13.20 19.64
N PHE A 898 -2.84 13.06 18.89
CA PHE A 898 -2.77 13.34 17.45
C PHE A 898 -2.53 12.07 16.61
N GLY A 899 -2.92 10.91 17.14
CA GLY A 899 -2.78 9.62 16.46
C GLY A 899 -1.42 8.96 16.70
N MET A 900 -0.91 8.30 15.66
CA MET A 900 0.27 7.43 15.75
C MET A 900 1.57 8.14 16.19
N ARG A 901 2.21 7.61 17.25
CA ARG A 901 3.54 8.05 17.72
C ARG A 901 4.67 7.51 16.85
N ARG A 902 5.69 8.34 16.63
CA ARG A 902 6.87 7.99 15.81
C ARG A 902 7.72 6.89 16.43
N ASP A 903 7.89 6.88 17.75
CA ASP A 903 8.70 5.86 18.44
C ASP A 903 8.00 4.50 18.47
N TRP A 904 6.68 4.45 18.69
CA TRP A 904 5.89 3.23 18.52
C TRP A 904 6.02 2.68 17.10
N LEU A 905 5.81 3.52 16.07
CA LEU A 905 5.89 3.09 14.67
C LEU A 905 7.29 2.60 14.27
N SER A 906 8.34 3.20 14.84
CA SER A 906 9.73 2.75 14.64
C SER A 906 9.99 1.38 15.26
N ASN A 907 9.51 1.16 16.49
CA ASN A 907 9.64 -0.13 17.18
C ASN A 907 8.80 -1.22 16.50
N ALA A 908 7.60 -0.87 16.01
CA ALA A 908 6.75 -1.76 15.24
C ALA A 908 7.40 -2.15 13.90
N LYS A 909 8.03 -1.20 13.19
CA LYS A 909 8.80 -1.48 11.96
C LYS A 909 9.97 -2.44 12.23
N ASP A 910 10.77 -2.21 13.28
CA ASP A 910 11.86 -3.13 13.65
C ASP A 910 11.34 -4.54 13.92
N HIS A 911 10.34 -4.66 14.80
CA HIS A 911 9.79 -5.96 15.17
C HIS A 911 9.19 -6.70 13.98
N TRP A 912 8.47 -6.00 13.10
CA TRP A 912 7.85 -6.60 11.91
C TRP A 912 8.86 -7.06 10.85
N LEU A 913 10.03 -6.41 10.76
CA LEU A 913 11.14 -6.85 9.92
C LEU A 913 11.91 -8.02 10.52
N ASN A 914 12.22 -7.95 11.82
CA ASN A 914 13.30 -8.73 12.44
C ASN A 914 12.83 -9.84 13.40
N LYS A 915 11.55 -9.86 13.82
CA LYS A 915 11.03 -10.76 14.87
C LYS A 915 9.70 -11.42 14.50
N PHE A 916 8.81 -10.72 13.81
CA PHE A 916 7.51 -11.24 13.38
C PHE A 916 7.66 -12.32 12.28
N ASP A 917 6.97 -13.45 12.47
CA ASP A 917 6.87 -14.52 11.49
C ASP A 917 5.40 -14.77 11.12
N TRP A 918 5.07 -14.55 9.85
CA TRP A 918 3.75 -14.83 9.30
C TRP A 918 3.41 -16.32 9.29
N ARG A 919 4.37 -17.23 9.07
CA ARG A 919 4.09 -18.67 8.91
C ARG A 919 3.52 -19.27 10.19
N LYS A 920 4.06 -18.90 11.36
CA LYS A 920 3.48 -19.21 12.68
C LYS A 920 2.00 -18.82 12.82
N HIS A 921 1.61 -17.66 12.30
CA HIS A 921 0.22 -17.17 12.38
C HIS A 921 -0.67 -17.86 11.33
N GLU A 922 -0.18 -18.07 10.11
CA GLU A 922 -0.81 -18.86 9.05
C GLU A 922 -1.11 -20.30 9.50
N ASP A 923 -0.17 -20.96 10.18
CA ASP A 923 -0.34 -22.29 10.80
C ASP A 923 -1.40 -22.27 11.91
N TYR A 924 -1.49 -21.20 12.71
CA TYR A 924 -2.50 -21.09 13.77
C TYR A 924 -3.91 -20.92 13.20
N ILE A 925 -4.07 -20.07 12.18
CA ILE A 925 -5.30 -19.90 11.39
C ILE A 925 -5.71 -21.26 10.79
N ASN A 926 -4.76 -21.97 10.17
CA ASN A 926 -4.97 -23.29 9.58
C ASN A 926 -5.23 -24.42 10.59
N SER A 927 -5.07 -24.19 11.89
CA SER A 927 -5.47 -25.16 12.91
C SER A 927 -7.00 -25.32 13.04
N PHE A 928 -7.78 -24.44 12.42
CA PHE A 928 -9.25 -24.45 12.44
C PHE A 928 -9.86 -24.72 11.05
N PRO A 929 -11.03 -25.38 10.94
CA PRO A 929 -11.68 -25.61 9.66
C PRO A 929 -12.07 -24.29 8.96
N GLN A 930 -11.51 -24.07 7.78
CA GLN A 930 -11.81 -22.96 6.89
C GLN A 930 -12.39 -23.48 5.57
N TYR A 931 -13.21 -22.65 4.92
CA TYR A 931 -13.83 -22.98 3.64
C TYR A 931 -13.96 -21.75 2.75
N THR A 932 -14.09 -22.00 1.44
CA THR A 932 -14.56 -21.01 0.46
C THR A 932 -15.80 -21.52 -0.28
N VAL A 933 -16.73 -20.63 -0.61
CA VAL A 933 -17.92 -20.98 -1.40
C VAL A 933 -18.41 -19.79 -2.25
N PRO A 934 -18.65 -19.97 -3.56
CA PRO A 934 -19.27 -18.93 -4.38
C PRO A 934 -20.74 -18.77 -4.01
N ILE A 935 -21.16 -17.53 -3.79
CA ILE A 935 -22.54 -17.13 -3.51
C ILE A 935 -22.94 -16.08 -4.52
N THR A 936 -24.01 -16.35 -5.28
CA THR A 936 -24.57 -15.43 -6.28
C THR A 936 -25.85 -14.81 -5.76
N ASP A 937 -25.92 -13.48 -5.72
CA ASP A 937 -27.11 -12.69 -5.31
C ASP A 937 -27.27 -11.49 -6.25
N ASP A 938 -28.49 -11.23 -6.74
CA ASP A 938 -28.78 -10.26 -7.82
C ASP A 938 -27.84 -10.33 -9.05
N GLY A 939 -27.32 -11.52 -9.35
CA GLY A 939 -26.37 -11.78 -10.46
C GLY A 939 -24.90 -11.50 -10.14
N ILE A 940 -24.61 -10.87 -9.01
CA ILE A 940 -23.24 -10.68 -8.50
C ILE A 940 -22.79 -11.94 -7.78
N THR A 941 -21.61 -12.47 -8.10
CA THR A 941 -21.01 -13.60 -7.37
C THR A 941 -19.86 -13.12 -6.48
N ILE A 942 -19.87 -13.54 -5.22
CA ILE A 942 -18.77 -13.38 -4.26
C ILE A 942 -18.31 -14.78 -3.82
N ASP A 943 -17.01 -15.05 -3.86
CA ASP A 943 -16.42 -16.22 -3.19
C ASP A 943 -16.24 -15.85 -1.71
N VAL A 944 -17.09 -16.42 -0.85
CA VAL A 944 -17.08 -16.15 0.58
C VAL A 944 -16.18 -17.14 1.29
N HIS A 945 -15.13 -16.61 1.94
CA HIS A 945 -14.35 -17.35 2.93
C HIS A 945 -15.07 -17.37 4.28
N PHE A 946 -15.00 -18.50 4.99
CA PHE A 946 -15.44 -18.57 6.39
C PHE A 946 -14.70 -19.63 7.19
N MET A 947 -14.47 -19.35 8.46
CA MET A 947 -14.11 -20.35 9.46
C MET A 947 -15.37 -20.99 10.03
N ALA A 948 -15.32 -22.27 10.42
CA ALA A 948 -16.42 -22.90 11.16
C ALA A 948 -15.97 -23.94 12.19
N LEU A 949 -16.76 -24.07 13.27
CA LEU A 949 -16.79 -25.24 14.14
C LEU A 949 -18.18 -25.88 14.04
N PHE A 950 -18.29 -26.99 13.32
CA PHE A 950 -19.56 -27.71 13.19
C PHE A 950 -19.71 -28.77 14.27
N SER A 951 -20.88 -28.81 14.91
CA SER A 951 -21.30 -29.89 15.80
C SER A 951 -21.84 -31.10 15.02
N GLU A 952 -21.72 -32.29 15.61
CA GLU A 952 -22.44 -33.49 15.17
C GLU A 952 -23.87 -33.59 15.75
N LYS A 953 -24.28 -32.69 16.66
CA LYS A 953 -25.63 -32.65 17.23
C LYS A 953 -26.66 -32.15 16.20
N PRO A 954 -27.74 -32.90 15.88
CA PRO A 954 -28.79 -32.44 14.96
C PRO A 954 -29.61 -31.24 15.46
N ASP A 955 -29.50 -30.89 16.75
CA ASP A 955 -30.20 -29.79 17.42
C ASP A 955 -29.26 -28.65 17.87
N ALA A 956 -28.00 -28.64 17.41
CA ALA A 956 -27.06 -27.55 17.68
C ALA A 956 -27.54 -26.22 17.08
N VAL A 957 -27.37 -25.13 17.84
CA VAL A 957 -27.85 -23.79 17.44
C VAL A 957 -26.87 -23.16 16.44
N PRO A 958 -27.29 -22.76 15.23
CA PRO A 958 -26.39 -22.10 14.29
C PRO A 958 -26.18 -20.63 14.66
N ILE A 959 -24.94 -20.20 14.79
CA ILE A 959 -24.55 -18.82 15.15
C ILE A 959 -23.52 -18.31 14.16
N ALA A 960 -23.84 -17.21 13.48
CA ALA A 960 -22.91 -16.43 12.68
C ALA A 960 -22.25 -15.34 13.53
N PHE A 961 -20.94 -15.17 13.42
CA PHE A 961 -20.14 -14.13 14.09
C PHE A 961 -19.57 -13.18 13.02
N TYR A 962 -20.06 -11.95 12.96
CA TYR A 962 -19.70 -10.96 11.94
C TYR A 962 -18.72 -9.92 12.50
N HIS A 963 -17.55 -9.81 11.86
CA HIS A 963 -16.45 -8.92 12.24
C HIS A 963 -16.64 -7.47 11.77
N GLY A 964 -15.72 -6.58 12.18
CA GLY A 964 -15.70 -5.16 11.80
C GLY A 964 -14.61 -4.74 10.81
N TRP A 965 -14.35 -3.44 10.73
CA TRP A 965 -13.11 -2.80 10.25
C TRP A 965 -12.44 -2.06 11.43
N PRO A 966 -11.10 -2.13 11.62
CA PRO A 966 -10.11 -2.89 10.84
C PRO A 966 -10.02 -4.38 11.26
N GLY A 967 -11.12 -4.92 11.81
CA GLY A 967 -11.23 -6.32 12.17
C GLY A 967 -11.28 -7.31 10.99
N SER A 968 -11.41 -8.59 11.33
CA SER A 968 -11.54 -9.72 10.39
C SER A 968 -11.99 -10.97 11.15
N PHE A 969 -12.05 -12.14 10.48
CA PHE A 969 -12.26 -13.42 11.16
C PHE A 969 -11.27 -13.70 12.30
N LEU A 970 -10.07 -13.08 12.28
CA LEU A 970 -9.04 -13.21 13.33
C LEU A 970 -9.57 -12.83 14.72
N GLU A 971 -10.50 -11.86 14.81
CA GLU A 971 -11.11 -11.43 16.06
C GLU A 971 -11.72 -12.60 16.86
N PHE A 972 -12.18 -13.64 16.16
CA PHE A 972 -12.87 -14.79 16.75
C PHE A 972 -11.97 -15.98 17.06
N LEU A 973 -10.67 -15.96 16.70
CA LEU A 973 -9.76 -17.10 16.94
C LEU A 973 -9.71 -17.50 18.42
N LYS A 974 -9.71 -16.53 19.34
CA LYS A 974 -9.69 -16.77 20.79
C LYS A 974 -11.00 -17.42 21.26
N ILE A 975 -12.14 -17.08 20.66
CA ILE A 975 -13.45 -17.73 20.92
C ILE A 975 -13.50 -19.15 20.33
N PHE A 976 -13.00 -19.35 19.11
CA PHE A 976 -12.88 -20.67 18.48
C PHE A 976 -11.98 -21.59 19.31
N GLU A 977 -10.88 -21.07 19.84
CA GLU A 977 -9.96 -21.78 20.73
C GLU A 977 -10.62 -22.19 22.06
N LEU A 978 -11.41 -21.30 22.67
CA LEU A 978 -12.21 -21.62 23.86
C LEU A 978 -13.22 -22.73 23.59
N LEU A 979 -13.95 -22.67 22.48
CA LEU A 979 -14.92 -23.70 22.11
C LEU A 979 -14.26 -25.04 21.80
N ARG A 980 -13.14 -25.04 21.06
CA ARG A 980 -12.30 -26.22 20.75
C ARG A 980 -11.73 -26.88 22.02
N LYS A 981 -11.48 -26.10 23.08
CA LYS A 981 -11.04 -26.59 24.40
C LYS A 981 -12.19 -27.06 25.30
N ARG A 982 -13.37 -26.42 25.24
CA ARG A 982 -14.53 -26.73 26.09
C ARG A 982 -15.32 -27.96 25.63
N TYR A 983 -15.36 -28.25 24.33
CA TYR A 983 -16.27 -29.24 23.75
C TYR A 983 -15.57 -30.20 22.78
N SER A 984 -16.15 -31.39 22.59
CA SER A 984 -15.91 -32.19 21.38
C SER A 984 -16.95 -31.83 20.30
N PRO A 985 -16.75 -32.20 19.02
CA PRO A 985 -17.77 -32.06 17.97
C PRO A 985 -19.12 -32.70 18.33
N LYS A 986 -19.15 -33.74 19.18
CA LYS A 986 -20.39 -34.41 19.63
C LYS A 986 -21.10 -33.67 20.75
N ASP A 987 -20.38 -32.81 21.47
CA ASP A 987 -20.85 -32.14 22.68
C ASP A 987 -21.12 -30.65 22.45
N LEU A 988 -20.47 -30.03 21.46
CA LEU A 988 -20.61 -28.63 21.07
C LEU A 988 -22.11 -28.31 20.83
N PRO A 989 -22.72 -27.38 21.58
CA PRO A 989 -24.14 -27.06 21.45
C PRO A 989 -24.46 -26.12 20.27
N PHE A 990 -23.46 -25.75 19.47
CA PHE A 990 -23.53 -24.73 18.44
C PHE A 990 -22.97 -25.24 17.11
N HIS A 991 -23.45 -24.69 15.98
CA HIS A 991 -22.64 -24.56 14.78
C HIS A 991 -22.13 -23.12 14.73
N VAL A 992 -20.84 -22.90 14.92
CA VAL A 992 -20.25 -21.56 14.91
C VAL A 992 -19.64 -21.29 13.53
N VAL A 993 -20.01 -20.17 12.91
CA VAL A 993 -19.53 -19.74 11.60
C VAL A 993 -19.03 -18.31 11.69
N ALA A 994 -17.78 -18.06 11.34
CA ALA A 994 -17.17 -16.73 11.29
C ALA A 994 -16.76 -16.42 9.83
N PRO A 995 -17.65 -15.80 9.04
CA PRO A 995 -17.35 -15.46 7.65
C PRO A 995 -16.53 -14.19 7.53
N SER A 996 -15.59 -14.21 6.58
CA SER A 996 -15.02 -13.00 6.00
C SER A 996 -16.14 -12.25 5.24
N LEU A 997 -16.42 -11.00 5.63
CA LEU A 997 -17.32 -10.14 4.87
C LEU A 997 -16.79 -9.94 3.42
N PRO A 998 -17.66 -9.67 2.42
CA PRO A 998 -17.21 -9.39 1.05
C PRO A 998 -16.21 -8.24 1.05
N GLY A 999 -15.04 -8.43 0.45
CA GLY A 999 -13.91 -7.49 0.52
C GLY A 999 -12.87 -7.73 1.62
N TYR A 1000 -13.05 -8.70 2.53
CA TYR A 1000 -12.18 -8.89 3.70
C TYR A 1000 -11.48 -10.25 3.75
N GLY A 1001 -10.17 -10.24 4.03
CA GLY A 1001 -9.34 -11.45 4.04
C GLY A 1001 -9.48 -12.21 2.73
N TYR A 1002 -9.67 -13.52 2.83
CA TYR A 1002 -9.80 -14.44 1.68
C TYR A 1002 -11.18 -14.41 0.99
N SER A 1003 -12.14 -13.58 1.41
CA SER A 1003 -13.37 -13.35 0.63
C SER A 1003 -13.09 -12.44 -0.57
N SER A 1004 -13.59 -12.80 -1.75
CA SER A 1004 -13.41 -12.04 -2.99
C SER A 1004 -14.32 -10.80 -3.07
N GLY A 1005 -14.21 -10.07 -4.18
CA GLY A 1005 -14.96 -8.84 -4.42
C GLY A 1005 -14.59 -7.67 -3.48
N PRO A 1006 -15.46 -6.65 -3.37
CA PRO A 1006 -16.69 -6.45 -4.15
C PRO A 1006 -16.44 -6.30 -5.67
N PRO A 1007 -17.50 -6.25 -6.50
CA PRO A 1007 -17.35 -6.05 -7.94
C PRO A 1007 -16.63 -4.74 -8.30
N VAL A 1008 -15.94 -4.74 -9.44
CA VAL A 1008 -15.18 -3.58 -9.95
C VAL A 1008 -16.00 -2.70 -10.90
N ASP A 1009 -17.15 -3.21 -11.37
CA ASP A 1009 -18.00 -2.66 -12.41
C ASP A 1009 -19.36 -2.12 -11.89
N VAL A 1010 -19.79 -2.54 -10.70
CA VAL A 1010 -21.08 -2.15 -10.09
C VAL A 1010 -20.94 -1.82 -8.60
N ASP A 1011 -21.68 -0.81 -8.13
CA ASP A 1011 -21.65 -0.41 -6.71
C ASP A 1011 -22.23 -1.49 -5.79
N TYR A 1012 -21.66 -1.58 -4.59
CA TYR A 1012 -21.90 -2.64 -3.63
C TYR A 1012 -22.12 -2.07 -2.23
N SER A 1013 -23.14 -2.57 -1.54
CA SER A 1013 -23.66 -1.98 -0.30
C SER A 1013 -23.66 -2.95 0.86
N ILE A 1014 -23.84 -2.43 2.08
CA ILE A 1014 -23.91 -3.25 3.29
C ILE A 1014 -25.17 -4.14 3.33
N GLN A 1015 -26.25 -3.77 2.62
CA GLN A 1015 -27.43 -4.64 2.48
C GLN A 1015 -27.16 -5.80 1.52
N LYS A 1016 -26.43 -5.59 0.41
CA LYS A 1016 -25.95 -6.69 -0.46
C LYS A 1016 -25.04 -7.63 0.33
N ALA A 1017 -24.10 -7.08 1.11
CA ALA A 1017 -23.27 -7.88 2.01
C ALA A 1017 -24.11 -8.70 3.01
N ALA A 1018 -25.11 -8.08 3.67
CA ALA A 1018 -25.99 -8.78 4.61
C ALA A 1018 -26.83 -9.89 3.94
N SER A 1019 -27.24 -9.70 2.69
CA SER A 1019 -27.94 -10.68 1.86
C SER A 1019 -27.04 -11.89 1.55
N VAL A 1020 -25.85 -11.67 0.99
CA VAL A 1020 -24.86 -12.72 0.70
C VAL A 1020 -24.48 -13.49 1.97
N MET A 1021 -24.29 -12.79 3.09
CA MET A 1021 -24.03 -13.42 4.41
C MET A 1021 -25.22 -14.23 4.95
N ASN A 1022 -26.45 -13.90 4.57
CA ASN A 1022 -27.65 -14.69 4.90
C ASN A 1022 -27.79 -15.90 3.96
N GLN A 1023 -27.48 -15.76 2.67
CA GLN A 1023 -27.46 -16.87 1.71
C GLN A 1023 -26.39 -17.92 2.09
N LEU A 1024 -25.27 -17.51 2.70
CA LEU A 1024 -24.30 -18.45 3.30
C LEU A 1024 -24.98 -19.35 4.34
N MET A 1025 -25.67 -18.76 5.33
CA MET A 1025 -26.29 -19.52 6.42
C MET A 1025 -27.46 -20.40 5.94
N ILE A 1026 -28.27 -19.91 5.00
CA ILE A 1026 -29.31 -20.70 4.31
C ILE A 1026 -28.66 -21.87 3.55
N GLY A 1027 -27.57 -21.60 2.82
CA GLY A 1027 -26.83 -22.58 2.03
C GLY A 1027 -26.09 -23.63 2.85
N LEU A 1028 -25.65 -23.30 4.06
CA LEU A 1028 -25.13 -24.24 5.06
C LEU A 1028 -26.23 -25.09 5.75
N GLY A 1029 -27.50 -24.88 5.38
CA GLY A 1029 -28.63 -25.68 5.86
C GLY A 1029 -29.35 -25.11 7.07
N PHE A 1030 -29.12 -23.83 7.41
CA PHE A 1030 -29.70 -23.15 8.57
C PHE A 1030 -30.91 -22.26 8.23
N GLU A 1031 -31.60 -22.56 7.13
CA GLU A 1031 -32.79 -21.82 6.68
C GLU A 1031 -33.95 -21.87 7.69
N SER A 1032 -34.06 -22.96 8.44
CA SER A 1032 -35.01 -23.14 9.53
C SER A 1032 -34.78 -22.14 10.66
N GLY A 1033 -33.52 -21.82 10.94
CA GLY A 1033 -33.10 -20.68 11.75
C GLY A 1033 -31.62 -20.62 12.07
N TYR A 1034 -31.09 -19.40 12.18
CA TYR A 1034 -29.79 -19.10 12.77
C TYR A 1034 -29.85 -17.84 13.64
N LEU A 1035 -28.77 -17.60 14.39
CA LEU A 1035 -28.55 -16.44 15.24
C LEU A 1035 -27.36 -15.62 14.71
N ALA A 1036 -27.41 -14.29 14.82
CA ALA A 1036 -26.35 -13.40 14.36
C ALA A 1036 -25.70 -12.64 15.53
N GLN A 1037 -24.38 -12.68 15.64
CA GLN A 1037 -23.58 -11.85 16.54
C GLN A 1037 -22.75 -10.87 15.71
N GLY A 1038 -22.58 -9.62 16.18
CA GLY A 1038 -21.61 -8.73 15.56
C GLY A 1038 -21.30 -7.43 16.32
N GLY A 1039 -20.04 -7.00 16.18
CA GLY A 1039 -19.56 -5.65 16.50
C GLY A 1039 -19.43 -4.80 15.23
N ASP A 1040 -19.15 -3.50 15.38
CA ASP A 1040 -18.86 -2.56 14.27
C ASP A 1040 -19.77 -2.75 13.03
N LEU A 1041 -19.21 -2.91 11.81
CA LEU A 1041 -19.94 -3.18 10.57
C LEU A 1041 -20.77 -4.48 10.65
N GLY A 1042 -20.25 -5.52 11.31
CA GLY A 1042 -20.97 -6.76 11.61
C GLY A 1042 -22.25 -6.57 12.44
N SER A 1043 -22.36 -5.49 13.22
CA SER A 1043 -23.59 -5.13 13.92
C SER A 1043 -24.69 -4.65 12.97
N PHE A 1044 -24.31 -3.92 11.90
CA PHE A 1044 -25.24 -3.50 10.85
C PHE A 1044 -25.69 -4.72 10.03
N ILE A 1045 -24.76 -5.63 9.68
CA ILE A 1045 -25.10 -6.92 9.05
C ILE A 1045 -26.12 -7.68 9.89
N SER A 1046 -25.81 -7.90 11.18
CA SER A 1046 -26.69 -8.61 12.13
C SER A 1046 -28.06 -7.95 12.27
N ARG A 1047 -28.11 -6.61 12.32
CA ARG A 1047 -29.36 -5.83 12.40
C ARG A 1047 -30.18 -5.92 11.11
N ILE A 1048 -29.56 -5.81 9.94
CA ILE A 1048 -30.23 -5.96 8.64
C ILE A 1048 -30.82 -7.37 8.52
N GLN A 1049 -30.08 -8.41 8.91
CA GLN A 1049 -30.58 -9.78 8.87
C GLN A 1049 -31.72 -10.02 9.85
N ALA A 1050 -31.58 -9.57 11.11
CA ALA A 1050 -32.62 -9.73 12.12
C ALA A 1050 -33.88 -8.90 11.81
N ALA A 1051 -33.77 -7.77 11.12
CA ALA A 1051 -34.92 -7.04 10.60
C ALA A 1051 -35.58 -7.75 9.39
N SER A 1052 -34.79 -8.16 8.38
CA SER A 1052 -35.30 -8.43 7.03
C SER A 1052 -35.50 -9.91 6.66
N TYR A 1053 -34.78 -10.86 7.25
CA TYR A 1053 -34.84 -12.27 6.83
C TYR A 1053 -35.46 -13.17 7.91
N GLU A 1054 -36.43 -14.02 7.55
CA GLU A 1054 -37.08 -14.95 8.51
C GLU A 1054 -36.12 -16.03 9.06
N SER A 1055 -35.06 -16.33 8.33
CA SER A 1055 -33.97 -17.26 8.71
C SER A 1055 -33.20 -16.77 9.94
N CYS A 1056 -32.83 -15.49 10.00
CA CYS A 1056 -32.21 -14.90 11.19
C CYS A 1056 -33.26 -14.72 12.30
N LYS A 1057 -33.14 -15.45 13.42
CA LYS A 1057 -34.16 -15.49 14.48
C LYS A 1057 -33.98 -14.42 15.55
N SER A 1058 -32.76 -13.90 15.73
CA SER A 1058 -32.38 -12.98 16.82
C SER A 1058 -30.96 -12.48 16.57
N MET A 1059 -30.64 -11.25 17.03
CA MET A 1059 -29.28 -10.67 16.97
C MET A 1059 -28.68 -10.43 18.36
N HIS A 1060 -27.35 -10.48 18.46
CA HIS A 1060 -26.56 -10.10 19.64
C HIS A 1060 -25.46 -9.11 19.26
N LEU A 1061 -25.52 -7.90 19.80
CA LEU A 1061 -24.61 -6.82 19.43
C LEU A 1061 -23.61 -6.50 20.56
N ASN A 1062 -22.39 -6.06 20.21
CA ASN A 1062 -21.50 -5.33 21.14
C ASN A 1062 -21.30 -3.85 20.73
N PHE A 1063 -21.49 -3.52 19.44
CA PHE A 1063 -21.67 -2.15 18.95
C PHE A 1063 -23.14 -1.92 18.57
N CYS A 1064 -23.76 -0.78 18.94
CA CYS A 1064 -25.19 -0.56 18.72
C CYS A 1064 -25.48 0.74 17.95
N PRO A 1065 -25.74 0.68 16.63
CA PRO A 1065 -26.14 1.85 15.85
C PRO A 1065 -27.49 2.41 16.31
N VAL A 1066 -27.49 3.63 16.86
CA VAL A 1066 -28.68 4.32 17.40
C VAL A 1066 -29.14 5.51 16.54
N PRO A 1067 -30.46 5.77 16.40
CA PRO A 1067 -30.97 6.98 15.74
C PRO A 1067 -30.60 8.28 16.49
N ALA A 1068 -30.39 9.37 15.76
CA ALA A 1068 -30.04 10.66 16.35
C ALA A 1068 -31.07 11.19 17.35
N GLU A 1069 -32.37 10.95 17.13
CA GLU A 1069 -33.41 11.39 18.07
C GLU A 1069 -33.42 10.58 19.39
N VAL A 1070 -32.90 9.34 19.39
CA VAL A 1070 -32.69 8.55 20.61
C VAL A 1070 -31.54 9.14 21.41
N MET A 1071 -30.41 9.49 20.76
CA MET A 1071 -29.26 10.12 21.41
C MET A 1071 -29.56 11.51 22.00
N LYS A 1072 -30.58 12.21 21.49
CA LYS A 1072 -31.07 13.49 22.04
C LYS A 1072 -32.02 13.31 23.23
N SER A 1073 -32.52 12.10 23.48
CA SER A 1073 -33.49 11.86 24.56
C SER A 1073 -32.81 11.90 25.93
N GLN A 1074 -33.43 12.60 26.89
CA GLN A 1074 -32.97 12.56 28.27
C GLN A 1074 -33.38 11.22 28.90
N THR A 1075 -32.40 10.37 29.16
CA THR A 1075 -32.56 9.09 29.84
C THR A 1075 -31.73 9.06 31.10
N GLU A 1076 -32.26 8.47 32.17
CA GLU A 1076 -31.43 8.08 33.31
C GLU A 1076 -30.36 7.07 32.84
N MET A 1077 -29.15 7.24 33.34
CA MET A 1077 -27.99 6.38 33.08
C MET A 1077 -27.40 5.95 34.42
N ASP A 1078 -26.89 4.72 34.51
CA ASP A 1078 -26.19 4.27 35.73
C ASP A 1078 -24.74 4.82 35.83
N GLN A 1079 -24.02 4.45 36.89
CA GLN A 1079 -22.67 4.96 37.15
C GLN A 1079 -21.58 4.42 36.19
N VAL A 1080 -21.84 3.35 35.46
CA VAL A 1080 -20.95 2.80 34.43
C VAL A 1080 -21.26 3.47 33.10
N GLU A 1081 -22.54 3.52 32.73
CA GLU A 1081 -23.04 4.23 31.54
C GLU A 1081 -22.63 5.71 31.54
N ALA A 1082 -22.87 6.42 32.64
CA ALA A 1082 -22.56 7.86 32.76
C ALA A 1082 -21.06 8.16 32.74
N LYS A 1083 -20.19 7.20 33.09
CA LYS A 1083 -18.73 7.33 32.94
C LYS A 1083 -18.27 7.10 31.52
N ALA A 1084 -18.92 6.19 30.79
CA ALA A 1084 -18.54 5.82 29.43
C ALA A 1084 -19.11 6.79 28.36
N ALA A 1085 -20.30 7.35 28.60
CA ALA A 1085 -21.02 8.22 27.66
C ALA A 1085 -20.22 9.39 27.04
N PRO A 1086 -19.27 10.07 27.74
CA PRO A 1086 -18.47 11.12 27.12
C PRO A 1086 -17.54 10.62 26.00
N ARG A 1087 -17.13 9.34 26.00
CA ARG A 1087 -16.26 8.75 24.96
C ARG A 1087 -16.89 8.83 23.57
N GLY A 1088 -18.20 8.55 23.47
CA GLY A 1088 -18.95 8.69 22.21
C GLY A 1088 -19.06 10.13 21.70
N GLN A 1089 -19.10 11.12 22.61
CA GLN A 1089 -19.06 12.53 22.23
C GLN A 1089 -17.67 12.98 21.76
N GLU A 1090 -16.61 12.39 22.29
CA GLU A 1090 -15.24 12.68 21.89
C GLU A 1090 -14.89 12.02 20.55
N PHE A 1091 -15.19 10.73 20.39
CA PHE A 1091 -15.05 10.00 19.12
C PHE A 1091 -15.77 10.70 17.96
N SER A 1092 -16.95 11.28 18.22
CA SER A 1092 -17.72 12.07 17.23
C SER A 1092 -17.05 13.40 16.81
N LYS A 1093 -16.09 13.93 17.59
CA LYS A 1093 -15.35 15.18 17.28
C LYS A 1093 -13.97 14.92 16.69
N THR A 1094 -13.25 13.95 17.23
CA THR A 1094 -11.81 13.73 16.97
C THR A 1094 -11.55 12.38 16.29
N GLY A 1095 -12.18 11.30 16.77
CA GLY A 1095 -11.98 9.95 16.23
C GLY A 1095 -12.56 9.68 14.84
N PHE A 1096 -13.61 10.41 14.42
CA PHE A 1096 -14.41 10.05 13.22
C PHE A 1096 -13.76 10.39 11.85
N ALA A 1097 -12.57 11.02 11.82
CA ALA A 1097 -11.95 11.48 10.58
C ALA A 1097 -11.67 10.35 9.56
N TYR A 1098 -11.27 9.16 10.04
CA TYR A 1098 -11.00 8.01 9.17
C TYR A 1098 -12.25 7.58 8.37
N ALA A 1099 -13.42 7.57 9.01
CA ALA A 1099 -14.69 7.16 8.40
C ALA A 1099 -15.13 8.15 7.32
N MET A 1100 -14.89 9.46 7.54
CA MET A 1100 -15.14 10.50 6.55
C MET A 1100 -14.27 10.31 5.29
N GLU A 1101 -12.99 9.99 5.46
CA GLU A 1101 -12.09 9.71 4.32
C GLU A 1101 -12.52 8.43 3.58
N HIS A 1102 -12.79 7.33 4.30
CA HIS A 1102 -13.29 6.08 3.70
C HIS A 1102 -14.60 6.28 2.94
N GLY A 1103 -15.55 7.02 3.51
CA GLY A 1103 -16.88 7.22 2.97
C GLY A 1103 -16.98 8.28 1.87
N THR A 1104 -16.02 9.20 1.76
CA THR A 1104 -16.05 10.28 0.74
C THR A 1104 -14.94 10.20 -0.30
N ARG A 1105 -13.85 9.48 -0.03
CA ARG A 1105 -12.65 9.37 -0.89
C ARG A 1105 -12.11 7.93 -0.97
N THR A 1106 -13.01 6.94 -0.90
CA THR A 1106 -12.73 5.49 -0.85
C THR A 1106 -11.58 5.04 -1.76
N GLY A 1107 -11.61 5.42 -3.04
CA GLY A 1107 -10.57 5.04 -4.01
C GLY A 1107 -9.21 5.71 -3.79
N THR A 1108 -9.19 6.95 -3.27
CA THR A 1108 -7.95 7.68 -2.97
C THR A 1108 -7.24 7.05 -1.78
N ILE A 1109 -7.92 6.91 -0.63
CA ILE A 1109 -7.30 6.33 0.57
C ILE A 1109 -6.93 4.85 0.39
N GLY A 1110 -7.70 4.10 -0.42
CA GLY A 1110 -7.33 2.75 -0.85
C GLY A 1110 -5.97 2.70 -1.53
N LEU A 1111 -5.79 3.47 -2.61
CA LEU A 1111 -4.50 3.53 -3.33
C LEU A 1111 -3.35 4.05 -2.44
N VAL A 1112 -3.62 4.99 -1.53
CA VAL A 1112 -2.60 5.50 -0.58
C VAL A 1112 -2.12 4.40 0.36
N LEU A 1113 -3.01 3.64 1.01
CA LEU A 1113 -2.57 2.57 1.93
C LEU A 1113 -2.06 1.32 1.21
N SER A 1114 -2.52 1.02 0.00
CA SER A 1114 -1.93 0.00 -0.87
C SER A 1114 -0.50 0.33 -1.34
N SER A 1115 -0.01 1.57 -1.16
CA SER A 1115 1.35 1.94 -1.58
C SER A 1115 2.46 1.52 -0.61
N SER A 1116 2.15 1.25 0.66
CA SER A 1116 3.14 0.88 1.68
C SER A 1116 2.53 0.10 2.85
N PRO A 1117 3.13 -1.04 3.27
CA PRO A 1117 2.67 -1.76 4.45
C PRO A 1117 2.86 -0.93 5.74
N LEU A 1118 3.84 -0.01 5.76
CA LEU A 1118 4.07 0.88 6.90
C LEU A 1118 3.03 2.01 6.97
N ALA A 1119 2.53 2.50 5.83
CA ALA A 1119 1.40 3.43 5.80
C ALA A 1119 0.12 2.73 6.28
N MET A 1120 -0.12 1.50 5.83
CA MET A 1120 -1.25 0.68 6.28
C MET A 1120 -1.19 0.39 7.79
N LEU A 1121 -0.01 0.04 8.32
CA LEU A 1121 0.23 -0.12 9.77
C LEU A 1121 0.01 1.18 10.55
N SER A 1122 0.41 2.32 10.01
CA SER A 1122 0.19 3.62 10.66
C SER A 1122 -1.30 3.91 10.84
N TRP A 1123 -2.10 3.69 9.80
CA TRP A 1123 -3.55 3.95 9.80
C TRP A 1123 -4.36 2.93 10.60
N ILE A 1124 -4.04 1.63 10.48
CA ILE A 1124 -4.78 0.55 11.15
C ILE A 1124 -4.31 0.36 12.59
N GLY A 1125 -3.00 0.39 12.84
CA GLY A 1125 -2.41 0.22 14.16
C GLY A 1125 -2.85 1.30 15.14
N GLU A 1126 -3.07 2.53 14.67
CA GLU A 1126 -3.65 3.60 15.47
C GLU A 1126 -5.00 3.20 16.09
N LYS A 1127 -5.83 2.47 15.34
CA LYS A 1127 -7.18 2.12 15.78
C LYS A 1127 -7.18 0.96 16.77
N PHE A 1128 -6.29 -0.01 16.60
CA PHE A 1128 -6.01 -1.00 17.65
C PHE A 1128 -5.49 -0.36 18.97
N LEU A 1129 -4.74 0.75 18.89
CA LEU A 1129 -4.20 1.47 20.06
C LEU A 1129 -5.14 2.53 20.68
N GLU A 1130 -6.23 2.90 20.00
CA GLU A 1130 -7.19 3.93 20.43
C GLU A 1130 -8.50 3.31 20.95
N TRP A 1131 -8.90 2.17 20.36
CA TRP A 1131 -10.26 1.63 20.48
C TRP A 1131 -10.41 0.52 21.54
N SER A 1132 -9.30 -0.07 22.00
CA SER A 1132 -9.27 -1.05 23.09
C SER A 1132 -9.17 -0.39 24.48
N ASP A 1133 -9.50 -1.16 25.53
CA ASP A 1133 -9.26 -0.78 26.95
C ASP A 1133 -7.76 -0.79 27.27
N GLN A 1134 -7.06 -1.82 26.79
CA GLN A 1134 -5.62 -2.00 26.93
C GLN A 1134 -5.00 -2.21 25.54
N ASP A 1135 -3.79 -1.67 25.33
CA ASP A 1135 -3.05 -1.87 24.08
C ASP A 1135 -2.95 -3.35 23.72
N PRO A 1136 -3.46 -3.78 22.54
CA PRO A 1136 -3.28 -5.14 22.06
C PRO A 1136 -1.79 -5.48 21.89
N SER A 1137 -1.45 -6.77 21.92
CA SER A 1137 -0.07 -7.19 21.70
C SER A 1137 0.39 -6.78 20.30
N LEU A 1138 1.68 -6.42 20.17
CA LEU A 1138 2.24 -6.04 18.87
C LEU A 1138 2.17 -7.20 17.86
N GLU A 1139 2.16 -8.45 18.31
CA GLU A 1139 1.91 -9.61 17.44
C GLU A 1139 0.47 -9.61 16.91
N ASP A 1140 -0.55 -9.39 17.75
CA ASP A 1140 -1.97 -9.36 17.35
C ASP A 1140 -2.22 -8.24 16.30
N ILE A 1141 -1.61 -7.07 16.50
CA ILE A 1141 -1.71 -5.93 15.57
C ILE A 1141 -1.01 -6.24 14.24
N LEU A 1142 0.21 -6.80 14.28
CA LEU A 1142 0.97 -7.14 13.08
C LEU A 1142 0.39 -8.35 12.34
N GLU A 1143 -0.27 -9.29 13.02
CA GLU A 1143 -1.05 -10.38 12.41
C GLU A 1143 -2.20 -9.80 11.57
N SER A 1144 -3.02 -8.93 12.17
CA SER A 1144 -4.13 -8.27 11.47
C SER A 1144 -3.66 -7.44 10.28
N VAL A 1145 -2.65 -6.58 10.46
CA VAL A 1145 -2.14 -5.72 9.37
C VAL A 1145 -1.45 -6.55 8.28
N SER A 1146 -0.74 -7.63 8.62
CA SER A 1146 -0.17 -8.55 7.64
C SER A 1146 -1.27 -9.25 6.83
N LEU A 1147 -2.33 -9.75 7.47
CA LEU A 1147 -3.48 -10.31 6.75
C LEU A 1147 -4.08 -9.26 5.80
N TYR A 1148 -4.28 -8.03 6.27
CA TYR A 1148 -4.84 -6.94 5.47
C TYR A 1148 -4.01 -6.61 4.23
N TRP A 1149 -2.69 -6.56 4.36
CA TRP A 1149 -1.76 -6.33 3.26
C TRP A 1149 -1.72 -7.52 2.29
N LEU A 1150 -1.51 -8.72 2.81
CA LEU A 1150 -1.29 -9.93 2.00
C LEU A 1150 -2.56 -10.41 1.26
N THR A 1151 -3.74 -9.94 1.68
CA THR A 1151 -5.03 -10.18 1.00
C THR A 1151 -5.61 -8.93 0.31
N ASP A 1152 -4.86 -7.82 0.25
CA ASP A 1152 -5.31 -6.56 -0.37
C ASP A 1152 -6.68 -6.08 0.17
N THR A 1153 -6.93 -6.31 1.47
CA THR A 1153 -8.25 -6.12 2.09
C THR A 1153 -8.63 -4.65 2.18
N PHE A 1154 -7.73 -3.76 2.58
CA PHE A 1154 -8.10 -2.38 2.95
C PHE A 1154 -8.92 -1.68 1.85
N SER A 1155 -8.39 -1.66 0.63
CA SER A 1155 -9.01 -1.01 -0.54
C SER A 1155 -10.32 -1.67 -0.99
N ARG A 1156 -10.54 -2.94 -0.64
CA ARG A 1156 -11.75 -3.72 -0.97
C ARG A 1156 -12.81 -3.69 0.14
N GLY A 1157 -12.42 -3.51 1.40
CA GLY A 1157 -13.32 -3.61 2.55
C GLY A 1157 -14.08 -2.33 2.91
N ILE A 1158 -13.55 -1.15 2.59
CA ILE A 1158 -14.06 0.14 3.09
C ILE A 1158 -15.30 0.72 2.35
N TYR A 1159 -15.91 -0.01 1.41
CA TYR A 1159 -17.13 0.43 0.72
C TYR A 1159 -18.32 0.80 1.62
N PRO A 1160 -18.60 0.15 2.78
CA PRO A 1160 -19.78 0.46 3.59
C PRO A 1160 -19.78 1.88 4.14
N TYR A 1161 -18.60 2.48 4.34
CA TYR A 1161 -18.48 3.84 4.87
C TYR A 1161 -19.16 4.88 3.99
N ARG A 1162 -19.35 4.62 2.69
CA ARG A 1162 -20.14 5.46 1.77
C ARG A 1162 -21.62 5.59 2.17
N GLU A 1163 -22.13 4.72 3.05
CA GLU A 1163 -23.46 4.83 3.66
C GLU A 1163 -23.39 5.24 5.13
N VAL A 1164 -22.33 4.85 5.85
CA VAL A 1164 -22.13 5.28 7.25
C VAL A 1164 -22.07 6.80 7.36
N VAL A 1165 -21.38 7.51 6.45
CA VAL A 1165 -21.19 8.97 6.55
C VAL A 1165 -22.26 9.81 5.85
N LYS A 1166 -23.29 9.20 5.24
CA LYS A 1166 -24.40 9.93 4.63
C LYS A 1166 -25.26 10.60 5.70
N SER A 1167 -25.40 11.93 5.60
CA SER A 1167 -26.18 12.75 6.54
C SER A 1167 -27.70 12.57 6.40
N ASP A 1168 -28.17 12.05 5.27
CA ASP A 1168 -29.55 11.74 4.92
C ASP A 1168 -29.92 10.25 5.11
N ARG A 1169 -29.02 9.44 5.68
CA ARG A 1169 -29.24 8.00 5.88
C ARG A 1169 -30.52 7.72 6.70
N PRO A 1170 -31.34 6.72 6.32
CA PRO A 1170 -32.50 6.35 7.12
C PRO A 1170 -32.08 5.85 8.51
N PRO A 1171 -32.90 6.04 9.56
CA PRO A 1171 -32.59 5.53 10.89
C PRO A 1171 -32.53 3.99 10.90
N PRO A 1172 -31.67 3.38 11.73
CA PRO A 1172 -31.62 1.94 11.90
C PRO A 1172 -33.00 1.36 12.24
N ALA A 1173 -33.41 0.32 11.51
CA ALA A 1173 -34.71 -0.33 11.73
C ALA A 1173 -34.82 -0.92 13.15
N TYR A 1174 -36.01 -0.80 13.73
CA TYR A 1174 -36.34 -1.45 14.99
C TYR A 1174 -36.46 -2.97 14.78
N VAL A 1175 -35.75 -3.75 15.59
CA VAL A 1175 -35.76 -5.21 15.48
C VAL A 1175 -36.77 -5.80 16.47
N GLU A 1176 -37.93 -6.20 15.97
CA GLU A 1176 -39.01 -6.85 16.73
C GLU A 1176 -38.62 -8.22 17.31
N LYS A 1177 -37.66 -8.89 16.66
CA LYS A 1177 -37.14 -10.19 17.12
C LYS A 1177 -36.38 -10.02 18.43
N PRO A 1178 -36.48 -10.97 19.37
CA PRO A 1178 -35.69 -10.95 20.60
C PRO A 1178 -34.22 -10.67 20.28
N SER A 1179 -33.60 -9.79 21.06
CA SER A 1179 -32.25 -9.28 20.79
C SER A 1179 -31.41 -9.19 22.07
N GLY A 1180 -30.10 -9.30 21.91
CA GLY A 1180 -29.12 -9.11 22.97
C GLY A 1180 -28.19 -7.92 22.70
N TYR A 1181 -27.72 -7.27 23.76
CA TYR A 1181 -26.66 -6.28 23.70
C TYR A 1181 -25.70 -6.47 24.88
N SER A 1182 -24.39 -6.41 24.60
CA SER A 1182 -23.34 -6.45 25.62
C SER A 1182 -22.57 -5.13 25.60
N PHE A 1183 -22.58 -4.44 26.73
CA PHE A 1183 -22.00 -3.13 26.90
C PHE A 1183 -20.56 -3.23 27.40
N PHE A 1184 -19.63 -2.73 26.59
CA PHE A 1184 -18.20 -2.61 26.92
C PHE A 1184 -17.84 -1.12 27.05
N PRO A 1185 -17.22 -0.67 28.17
CA PRO A 1185 -17.11 0.76 28.49
C PRO A 1185 -16.13 1.55 27.63
N TYR A 1186 -15.17 0.88 26.96
CA TYR A 1186 -14.22 1.53 26.04
C TYR A 1186 -14.59 1.36 24.55
N GLU A 1187 -15.82 0.93 24.25
CA GLU A 1187 -16.42 1.03 22.91
C GLU A 1187 -16.35 2.49 22.38
N LEU A 1188 -16.36 2.67 21.05
CA LEU A 1188 -16.21 3.99 20.38
C LEU A 1188 -17.33 4.96 20.79
N ALA A 1189 -18.55 4.44 20.84
CA ALA A 1189 -19.74 5.13 21.29
C ALA A 1189 -20.53 4.18 22.22
N PRO A 1190 -20.21 4.12 23.52
CA PRO A 1190 -20.88 3.23 24.47
C PRO A 1190 -22.35 3.63 24.59
N VAL A 1191 -23.28 2.71 24.28
CA VAL A 1191 -24.71 3.00 24.20
C VAL A 1191 -25.45 2.54 25.46
N PRO A 1192 -26.06 3.45 26.24
CA PRO A 1192 -26.87 3.07 27.40
C PRO A 1192 -27.99 2.09 27.06
N LYS A 1193 -28.35 1.23 28.03
CA LYS A 1193 -29.41 0.21 27.93
C LYS A 1193 -30.73 0.75 27.41
N SER A 1194 -31.10 1.95 27.86
CA SER A 1194 -32.31 2.68 27.46
C SER A 1194 -32.31 3.03 25.97
N TRP A 1195 -31.16 3.44 25.43
CA TRP A 1195 -30.98 3.74 24.01
C TRP A 1195 -30.94 2.46 23.16
N ALA A 1196 -30.26 1.41 23.62
CA ALA A 1196 -30.23 0.13 22.94
C ALA A 1196 -31.65 -0.48 22.81
N ALA A 1197 -32.43 -0.46 23.90
CA ALA A 1197 -33.81 -0.92 23.95
C ALA A 1197 -34.77 -0.11 23.07
N ALA A 1198 -34.45 1.16 22.75
CA ALA A 1198 -35.21 1.96 21.79
C ALA A 1198 -34.99 1.52 20.31
N THR A 1199 -34.09 0.56 20.06
CA THR A 1199 -33.77 0.06 18.71
C THR A 1199 -34.06 -1.43 18.48
N CYS A 1200 -34.40 -2.19 19.51
CA CYS A 1200 -34.74 -3.61 19.40
C CYS A 1200 -35.50 -4.13 20.62
N ASN A 1201 -36.16 -5.28 20.44
CA ASN A 1201 -36.77 -6.08 21.51
C ASN A 1201 -35.67 -6.70 22.39
N LEU A 1202 -35.08 -5.88 23.27
CA LEU A 1202 -33.91 -6.20 24.06
C LEU A 1202 -34.25 -7.14 25.24
N VAL A 1203 -34.00 -8.43 25.06
CA VAL A 1203 -34.26 -9.48 26.08
C VAL A 1203 -33.01 -9.92 26.84
N SER A 1204 -31.82 -9.58 26.35
CA SER A 1204 -30.55 -9.75 27.09
C SER A 1204 -29.77 -8.44 27.08
N TYR A 1205 -29.35 -7.99 28.26
CA TYR A 1205 -28.44 -6.86 28.41
C TYR A 1205 -27.41 -7.23 29.46
N ASN A 1206 -26.15 -7.24 29.06
CA ASN A 1206 -25.00 -7.54 29.90
C ASN A 1206 -24.10 -6.30 29.93
N GLN A 1207 -23.47 -6.00 31.07
CA GLN A 1207 -22.69 -4.77 31.28
C GLN A 1207 -21.37 -5.09 31.95
N HIS A 1208 -20.27 -4.72 31.30
CA HIS A 1208 -18.91 -4.96 31.76
C HIS A 1208 -18.25 -3.69 32.29
N THR A 1209 -17.20 -3.89 33.09
CA THR A 1209 -16.40 -2.80 33.70
C THR A 1209 -15.04 -2.60 33.02
N SER A 1210 -14.75 -3.36 31.97
CA SER A 1210 -13.51 -3.36 31.19
C SER A 1210 -13.76 -3.95 29.80
N GLY A 1211 -12.83 -3.78 28.87
CA GLY A 1211 -12.95 -4.11 27.45
C GLY A 1211 -13.43 -2.92 26.59
N GLY A 1212 -12.90 -2.84 25.37
CA GLY A 1212 -13.23 -1.84 24.37
C GLY A 1212 -13.94 -2.41 23.14
N HIS A 1213 -13.66 -1.83 21.99
CA HIS A 1213 -14.32 -2.11 20.72
C HIS A 1213 -14.13 -3.55 20.24
N PHE A 1214 -12.92 -4.09 20.36
CA PHE A 1214 -12.56 -5.42 19.85
C PHE A 1214 -12.90 -6.51 20.87
N ALA A 1215 -14.15 -6.52 21.34
CA ALA A 1215 -14.60 -7.35 22.47
C ALA A 1215 -14.29 -8.86 22.32
N ALA A 1216 -14.28 -9.41 21.10
CA ALA A 1216 -13.90 -10.80 20.85
C ALA A 1216 -12.39 -11.07 21.00
N MET A 1217 -11.55 -10.08 20.72
CA MET A 1217 -10.08 -10.14 20.82
C MET A 1217 -9.58 -9.79 22.23
N GLU A 1218 -10.24 -8.84 22.89
CA GLU A 1218 -9.92 -8.33 24.24
C GLU A 1218 -10.52 -9.20 25.34
N LYS A 1219 -11.81 -9.56 25.22
CA LYS A 1219 -12.63 -10.21 26.26
C LYS A 1219 -13.37 -11.47 25.75
N PRO A 1220 -12.67 -12.45 25.14
CA PRO A 1220 -13.31 -13.61 24.50
C PRO A 1220 -14.18 -14.45 25.44
N GLU A 1221 -13.79 -14.65 26.71
CA GLU A 1221 -14.60 -15.40 27.69
C GLU A 1221 -15.89 -14.66 28.08
N GLU A 1222 -15.84 -13.34 28.24
CA GLU A 1222 -16.97 -12.51 28.66
C GLU A 1222 -18.00 -12.44 27.52
N LEU A 1223 -17.55 -12.12 26.30
CA LEU A 1223 -18.42 -12.07 25.13
C LEU A 1223 -19.02 -13.46 24.79
N LEU A 1224 -18.25 -14.55 24.93
CA LEU A 1224 -18.77 -15.90 24.71
C LEU A 1224 -19.82 -16.28 25.77
N SER A 1225 -19.59 -15.96 27.05
CA SER A 1225 -20.56 -16.19 28.13
C SER A 1225 -21.87 -15.42 27.89
N ASP A 1226 -21.76 -14.17 27.42
CA ASP A 1226 -22.92 -13.33 27.10
C ASP A 1226 -23.74 -13.89 25.93
N VAL A 1227 -23.07 -14.41 24.90
CA VAL A 1227 -23.72 -15.12 23.78
C VAL A 1227 -24.38 -16.40 24.29
N GLU A 1228 -23.68 -17.23 25.08
CA GLU A 1228 -24.24 -18.45 25.69
C GLU A 1228 -25.52 -18.14 26.49
N ASP A 1229 -25.54 -17.07 27.29
CA ASP A 1229 -26.70 -16.65 28.08
C ASP A 1229 -27.83 -16.00 27.26
N TRP A 1230 -27.51 -15.33 26.16
CA TRP A 1230 -28.51 -14.84 25.21
C TRP A 1230 -29.17 -15.99 24.44
N VAL A 1231 -28.41 -17.00 23.98
CA VAL A 1231 -28.97 -18.19 23.29
C VAL A 1231 -30.02 -18.88 24.17
N LYS A 1232 -29.74 -19.05 25.47
CA LYS A 1232 -30.68 -19.64 26.46
C LYS A 1232 -32.03 -18.89 26.52
N LYS A 1233 -32.04 -17.58 26.25
CA LYS A 1233 -33.23 -16.71 26.30
C LYS A 1233 -34.01 -16.73 24.99
N VAL A 1234 -33.33 -16.83 23.84
CA VAL A 1234 -33.96 -16.68 22.51
C VAL A 1234 -34.26 -18.01 21.80
N TRP A 1235 -33.46 -19.05 22.01
CA TRP A 1235 -33.60 -20.32 21.29
C TRP A 1235 -34.41 -21.36 22.10
N LYS A 1236 -35.72 -21.36 21.89
CA LYS A 1236 -36.69 -22.24 22.58
C LYS A 1236 -36.54 -23.71 22.19
N GLY A 1237 -35.56 -24.36 22.81
CA GLY A 1237 -35.21 -25.77 22.62
C GLY A 1237 -33.81 -26.13 23.12
N ALA A 1238 -32.93 -25.13 23.28
CA ALA A 1238 -31.55 -25.35 23.70
C ALA A 1238 -31.45 -25.97 25.11
N LYS A 1239 -30.84 -27.15 25.20
CA LYS A 1239 -30.22 -27.68 26.42
C LYS A 1239 -28.73 -27.34 26.38
N LEU A 1240 -28.40 -26.17 26.91
CA LEU A 1240 -27.04 -25.70 27.17
C LEU A 1240 -26.56 -26.18 28.54
#